data_AF-A0A2U1MM51-F1
#
_entry.id   AF-A0A2U1MM51-F1
#
_cell.length_a   1.000
_cell.length_b   1.000
_cell.length_c   1.000
_cell.angle_alpha   90.00
_cell.angle_beta   90.00
_cell.angle_gamma   90.00
#
_symmetry.space_group_name_H-M   'P 1'
#
loop_
_entity.id
_entity.type
_entity.pdbx_description
1 polymer ?
#
loop_
_entity_poly.entity_id
_entity_poly.type
_entity_poly.pdbx_seq_one_letter_code
_entity_poly.pdbx_strand_id
1 'polypeptide(L)'
;MESFASTHKRFKSEQRIFENMNTMLISPQHLKMVKNCKEPEEFEFYSTKDLLNKEISELQNELKDQFVIRRELEKATVDPPPLHDPVNEDSLPKPAKDLIKEISALEFEVKHLETYLLSLYRKAFQDYVNCPVPQEPVEDSYVQRSHSSLSLRTNPLEKSFHEALDSCHSLPLAMLERATDDLSSISRAENRDICMSANQLSEEMVKCLSTIYCQIADPPVLNHGFLSSPSDSSPQDEFVMWSPQCDGETTWEPNDFEPSMESSEYCLNVVEVQGICRLDQRSSSVEHKERNFRSLVSQLEQVDPRTLKPEEKLAFWINVHNALVMHAFLVYGTPRGTLKRISLFLKASYNIGGLNISVSDIQRTILGCRLPRPGQWLQSLLFPKPRSKSRDARKDYAIDHEQPLLYFALCCGNHSDPMVRIYTPKSIFQELEVAKEEYIHTNIKIPKGQKLLLPKLVELYAKDSSLCMNGLIDVIEHSIPEMYSKSFKKYSHRVPPGSLGLPLIGQSFDLLRALKADKVEEWCQERIAKHGHMWKASLFGYPTVFLHGTTANKFVYTCDSNTLINKQPPSISRILGTRNILELSGADHKRVKAALVSLLKPEVLRQYVAKADEEIQHHLETHWCGKNEVRVQPLIKTLTFNLICSLLFGIERGPKREKLLPLFQDMIESVLAVPVNLPFTQFNRGLKARKKLVPMLLDLLHEKRVAHEEQQDNTSKDLFISLLSVRDDDSSAMMSEEEIIDNIIIVMVAGYDTTSVLLTFLVRLLANNDAIYCNISREQEEISKSKAPGEDLTWEDLTKMKYTWRVAFEMLRINPPVILTFRRAAQDIEYGGYVIRKGWQVMLSAAMTHMDGSIFQNPTVFDPARFEKNTPSPPTFSLLAFGAGPRMCPGMELAKMETLVMIHRLVTQFKWELVKKDESFKRIPMPKFDQGLLVRISPIKRDIGVV
;
A
#
# COMPACT_ATOMS: atom_id res chain seq x y z
N MET A 1 -17.51 -16.91 -14.72
CA MET A 1 -16.19 -17.08 -14.06
C MET A 1 -15.86 -16.00 -13.03
N GLU A 2 -16.32 -14.76 -13.15
CA GLU A 2 -16.02 -13.68 -12.19
C GLU A 2 -16.68 -13.84 -10.79
N SER A 3 -17.82 -14.53 -10.71
CA SER A 3 -18.49 -14.85 -9.44
C SER A 3 -17.72 -15.87 -8.57
N PHE A 4 -16.98 -16.80 -9.19
CA PHE A 4 -16.17 -17.78 -8.46
C PHE A 4 -14.85 -17.19 -7.91
N ALA A 5 -14.26 -16.23 -8.61
CA ALA A 5 -13.04 -15.53 -8.15
C ALA A 5 -13.31 -14.58 -6.96
N SER A 6 -14.53 -14.04 -6.87
CA SER A 6 -15.00 -13.23 -5.74
C SER A 6 -15.13 -14.06 -4.46
N THR A 7 -15.73 -15.25 -4.57
CA THR A 7 -15.98 -16.16 -3.44
C THR A 7 -14.68 -16.77 -2.91
N HIS A 8 -13.72 -17.07 -3.79
CA HIS A 8 -12.40 -17.60 -3.39
C HIS A 8 -11.50 -16.55 -2.69
N LYS A 9 -11.67 -15.25 -3.01
CA LYS A 9 -10.98 -14.15 -2.30
C LYS A 9 -11.54 -13.91 -0.90
N ARG A 10 -12.84 -14.10 -0.70
CA ARG A 10 -13.52 -13.94 0.59
C ARG A 10 -13.12 -15.02 1.60
N PHE A 11 -13.00 -16.27 1.13
CA PHE A 11 -12.53 -17.39 1.96
C PHE A 11 -11.07 -17.24 2.41
N LYS A 12 -10.18 -16.72 1.54
CA LYS A 12 -8.77 -16.45 1.90
C LYS A 12 -8.58 -15.27 2.84
N SER A 13 -9.50 -14.30 2.85
CA SER A 13 -9.47 -13.21 3.83
C SER A 13 -9.94 -13.67 5.22
N GLU A 14 -10.92 -14.57 5.28
CA GLU A 14 -11.44 -15.12 6.55
C GLU A 14 -10.43 -16.11 7.19
N GLN A 15 -9.72 -16.90 6.37
CA GLN A 15 -8.65 -17.79 6.84
C GLN A 15 -7.44 -17.04 7.43
N ARG A 16 -7.09 -15.85 6.88
CA ARG A 16 -6.03 -14.98 7.43
C ARG A 16 -6.41 -14.29 8.74
N ILE A 17 -7.71 -14.06 8.97
CA ILE A 17 -8.19 -13.49 10.24
C ILE A 17 -8.10 -14.55 11.35
N PHE A 18 -8.42 -15.81 11.03
CA PHE A 18 -8.27 -16.94 11.95
C PHE A 18 -6.82 -17.29 12.28
N GLU A 19 -5.92 -17.28 11.29
CA GLU A 19 -4.48 -17.50 11.53
C GLU A 19 -3.85 -16.37 12.37
N ASN A 20 -4.26 -15.12 12.14
CA ASN A 20 -3.77 -13.98 12.93
C ASN A 20 -4.28 -14.00 14.38
N MET A 21 -5.52 -14.47 14.63
CA MET A 21 -6.04 -14.66 15.99
C MET A 21 -5.31 -15.77 16.76
N ASN A 22 -4.94 -16.86 16.08
CA ASN A 22 -4.14 -17.94 16.71
C ASN A 22 -2.71 -17.50 17.08
N THR A 23 -2.09 -16.59 16.32
CA THR A 23 -0.80 -15.98 16.70
C THR A 23 -0.92 -14.94 17.82
N MET A 24 -2.08 -14.32 18.01
CA MET A 24 -2.31 -13.36 19.11
C MET A 24 -2.49 -14.07 20.46
N LEU A 25 -2.94 -15.33 20.45
CA LEU A 25 -3.09 -16.18 21.64
C LEU A 25 -1.81 -16.92 22.05
N ILE A 26 -0.74 -16.84 21.25
CA ILE A 26 0.55 -17.49 21.54
C ILE A 26 1.67 -16.44 21.41
N SER A 27 1.70 -15.48 22.32
CA SER A 27 2.88 -14.62 22.58
C SER A 27 3.34 -14.85 24.02
N PRO A 28 4.64 -15.14 24.29
CA PRO A 28 5.13 -15.41 25.65
C PRO A 28 5.09 -14.21 26.62
N GLN A 29 4.59 -13.04 26.17
CA GLN A 29 4.66 -11.80 26.94
C GLN A 29 3.45 -11.55 27.86
N HIS A 30 2.40 -12.37 27.80
CA HIS A 30 1.27 -12.28 28.73
C HIS A 30 1.31 -13.30 29.90
N LEU A 31 2.35 -14.14 29.96
CA LEU A 31 2.49 -15.22 30.96
C LEU A 31 3.42 -14.85 32.14
N LYS A 32 3.44 -13.58 32.55
CA LYS A 32 4.26 -13.10 33.68
C LYS A 32 3.50 -12.41 34.82
N MET A 33 2.17 -12.46 34.81
CA MET A 33 1.36 -11.97 35.94
C MET A 33 0.35 -12.99 36.46
N VAL A 34 0.74 -14.27 36.57
CA VAL A 34 0.07 -15.21 37.49
C VAL A 34 1.13 -16.19 38.01
N LYS A 35 1.93 -15.75 38.98
CA LYS A 35 2.63 -16.63 39.91
C LYS A 35 2.26 -16.13 41.28
N ASN A 36 1.17 -16.68 41.81
CA ASN A 36 0.83 -16.81 43.23
C ASN A 36 -0.68 -17.05 43.32
N CYS A 37 -1.08 -18.32 43.30
CA CYS A 37 -2.05 -18.93 44.20
C CYS A 37 -2.29 -20.38 43.76
N LYS A 38 -2.64 -21.20 44.74
CA LYS A 38 -2.54 -22.67 44.81
C LYS A 38 -3.34 -23.41 43.72
N GLU A 39 -2.84 -24.60 43.37
CA GLU A 39 -3.56 -25.64 42.63
C GLU A 39 -4.96 -25.88 43.22
N PRO A 40 -5.97 -26.10 42.35
CA PRO A 40 -6.57 -27.44 42.36
C PRO A 40 -6.94 -28.01 40.97
N GLU A 41 -6.76 -29.33 40.89
CA GLU A 41 -7.49 -30.34 40.07
C GLU A 41 -7.31 -30.35 38.55
N GLU A 42 -6.17 -30.91 38.13
CA GLU A 42 -5.92 -31.49 36.80
C GLU A 42 -6.72 -32.80 36.59
N PHE A 43 -8.01 -32.78 36.23
CA PHE A 43 -8.63 -33.97 35.64
C PHE A 43 -9.87 -33.58 34.82
N GLU A 44 -9.66 -33.13 33.57
CA GLU A 44 -10.60 -33.28 32.43
C GLU A 44 -10.13 -32.60 31.14
N PHE A 45 -9.14 -31.69 31.20
CA PHE A 45 -8.75 -30.85 30.06
C PHE A 45 -7.79 -31.50 29.03
N TYR A 46 -7.10 -32.59 29.39
CA TYR A 46 -6.15 -33.26 28.49
C TYR A 46 -6.84 -34.18 27.47
N SER A 47 -7.95 -34.81 27.83
CA SER A 47 -8.70 -35.74 26.98
C SER A 47 -9.31 -35.04 25.75
N THR A 48 -9.87 -33.84 25.95
CA THR A 48 -10.53 -33.07 24.89
C THR A 48 -9.56 -32.48 23.88
N LYS A 49 -8.32 -32.17 24.31
CA LYS A 49 -7.27 -31.61 23.46
C LYS A 49 -6.69 -32.65 22.50
N ASP A 50 -6.49 -33.88 22.97
CA ASP A 50 -6.00 -34.96 22.13
C ASP A 50 -7.06 -35.45 21.15
N LEU A 51 -8.34 -35.42 21.54
CA LEU A 51 -9.46 -35.72 20.66
C LEU A 51 -9.58 -34.68 19.53
N LEU A 52 -9.46 -33.37 19.85
CA LEU A 52 -9.49 -32.30 18.85
C LEU A 52 -8.29 -32.36 17.90
N ASN A 53 -7.10 -32.66 18.41
CA ASN A 53 -5.90 -32.76 17.58
C ASN A 53 -6.00 -33.95 16.61
N LYS A 54 -6.67 -35.03 17.02
CA LYS A 54 -6.92 -36.19 16.17
C LYS A 54 -7.92 -35.86 15.06
N GLU A 55 -9.03 -35.18 15.38
CA GLU A 55 -10.02 -34.73 14.38
C GLU A 55 -9.42 -33.73 13.38
N ILE A 56 -8.57 -32.80 13.85
CA ILE A 56 -7.89 -31.84 12.96
C ILE A 56 -6.93 -32.55 12.00
N SER A 57 -6.24 -33.60 12.47
CA SER A 57 -5.32 -34.38 11.64
C SER A 57 -6.07 -35.21 10.58
N GLU A 58 -7.21 -35.79 10.94
CA GLU A 58 -8.09 -36.52 10.01
C GLU A 58 -8.64 -35.58 8.92
N LEU A 59 -9.13 -34.40 9.30
CA LEU A 59 -9.63 -33.38 8.36
C LEU A 59 -8.54 -32.84 7.42
N GLN A 60 -7.28 -32.76 7.88
CA GLN A 60 -6.16 -32.33 7.03
C GLN A 60 -5.77 -33.38 5.99
N ASN A 61 -5.93 -34.67 6.28
CA ASN A 61 -5.70 -35.74 5.33
C ASN A 61 -6.83 -35.81 4.28
N GLU A 62 -8.08 -35.67 4.71
CA GLU A 62 -9.25 -35.61 3.81
C GLU A 62 -9.13 -34.45 2.81
N LEU A 63 -8.65 -33.28 3.28
CA LEU A 63 -8.43 -32.10 2.43
C LEU A 63 -7.31 -32.31 1.41
N LYS A 64 -6.30 -33.14 1.72
CA LYS A 64 -5.22 -33.50 0.80
C LYS A 64 -5.72 -34.42 -0.31
N ASP A 65 -6.55 -35.41 0.03
CA ASP A 65 -7.11 -36.35 -0.93
C ASP A 65 -8.08 -35.67 -1.90
N GLN A 66 -8.88 -34.72 -1.39
CA GLN A 66 -9.71 -33.82 -2.20
C GLN A 66 -8.89 -32.99 -3.20
N PHE A 67 -7.68 -32.56 -2.83
CA PHE A 67 -6.78 -31.82 -3.73
C PHE A 67 -6.20 -32.67 -4.86
N VAL A 68 -5.95 -33.97 -4.60
CA VAL A 68 -5.48 -34.92 -5.61
C VAL A 68 -6.60 -35.21 -6.62
N ILE A 69 -7.82 -35.46 -6.15
CA ILE A 69 -9.00 -35.72 -6.99
C ILE A 69 -9.28 -34.52 -7.90
N ARG A 70 -9.21 -33.30 -7.35
CA ARG A 70 -9.42 -32.06 -8.12
C ARG A 70 -8.37 -31.84 -9.20
N ARG A 71 -7.11 -32.22 -8.95
CA ARG A 71 -6.01 -32.11 -9.91
C ARG A 71 -6.12 -33.12 -11.06
N GLU A 72 -6.64 -34.31 -10.78
CA GLU A 72 -6.92 -35.29 -11.84
C GLU A 72 -8.15 -34.90 -12.67
N LEU A 73 -9.16 -34.25 -12.07
CA LEU A 73 -10.30 -33.66 -12.80
C LEU A 73 -9.90 -32.47 -13.69
N GLU A 74 -8.96 -31.64 -13.25
CA GLU A 74 -8.41 -30.54 -14.06
C GLU A 74 -7.60 -31.04 -15.26
N LYS A 75 -6.98 -32.22 -15.18
CA LYS A 75 -6.33 -32.86 -16.35
C LYS A 75 -7.34 -33.42 -17.34
N ALA A 76 -8.51 -33.87 -16.88
CA ALA A 76 -9.54 -34.45 -17.73
C ALA A 76 -10.38 -33.42 -18.52
N THR A 77 -10.28 -32.13 -18.19
CA THR A 77 -11.14 -31.06 -18.73
C THR A 77 -10.46 -30.15 -19.77
N VAL A 78 -9.25 -30.49 -20.25
CA VAL A 78 -8.43 -29.64 -21.12
C VAL A 78 -8.82 -29.66 -22.61
N ASP A 79 -9.76 -30.50 -23.07
CA ASP A 79 -10.26 -30.43 -24.46
C ASP A 79 -11.80 -30.46 -24.55
N PRO A 80 -12.47 -29.34 -24.87
CA PRO A 80 -13.87 -29.34 -25.29
C PRO A 80 -14.00 -29.05 -26.81
N PRO A 81 -14.79 -29.82 -27.57
CA PRO A 81 -15.20 -29.43 -28.92
C PRO A 81 -16.31 -28.38 -28.84
N PRO A 82 -16.53 -27.56 -29.90
CA PRO A 82 -17.47 -26.47 -29.85
C PRO A 82 -18.87 -26.96 -30.22
N LEU A 83 -19.92 -26.55 -29.48
CA LEU A 83 -21.25 -26.32 -30.07
C LEU A 83 -22.25 -25.67 -29.09
N HIS A 84 -23.19 -24.97 -29.73
CA HIS A 84 -24.26 -24.11 -29.23
C HIS A 84 -25.38 -24.85 -28.46
N ASP A 85 -26.14 -24.02 -27.70
CA ASP A 85 -27.50 -24.20 -27.12
C ASP A 85 -27.68 -24.82 -25.71
N PRO A 86 -28.74 -24.40 -24.96
CA PRO A 86 -28.81 -24.52 -23.51
C PRO A 86 -29.24 -25.94 -23.08
N VAL A 87 -28.49 -26.52 -22.14
CA VAL A 87 -28.60 -27.93 -21.74
C VAL A 87 -29.67 -28.15 -20.67
N ASN A 88 -30.52 -29.14 -20.95
CA ASN A 88 -31.58 -29.71 -20.11
C ASN A 88 -30.97 -30.59 -18.98
N GLU A 89 -31.44 -30.45 -17.73
CA GLU A 89 -30.83 -31.07 -16.52
C GLU A 89 -30.76 -32.62 -16.53
N ASP A 90 -31.47 -33.28 -17.45
CA ASP A 90 -31.46 -34.74 -17.53
C ASP A 90 -30.25 -35.35 -18.24
N SER A 91 -29.43 -34.57 -18.96
CA SER A 91 -28.29 -35.09 -19.74
C SER A 91 -26.95 -35.16 -18.99
N LEU A 92 -26.92 -34.84 -17.69
CA LEU A 92 -25.69 -34.89 -16.90
C LEU A 92 -25.22 -36.35 -16.70
N PRO A 93 -23.94 -36.67 -17.00
CA PRO A 93 -23.38 -38.00 -16.75
C PRO A 93 -23.57 -38.42 -15.30
N LYS A 94 -23.87 -39.70 -15.05
CA LYS A 94 -24.09 -40.26 -13.71
C LYS A 94 -23.03 -39.84 -12.67
N PRO A 95 -21.71 -39.81 -12.99
CA PRO A 95 -20.68 -39.32 -12.06
C PRO A 95 -20.86 -37.85 -11.64
N ALA A 96 -21.36 -36.99 -12.52
CA ALA A 96 -21.61 -35.58 -12.22
C ALA A 96 -22.86 -35.41 -11.33
N LYS A 97 -23.91 -36.23 -11.54
CA LYS A 97 -25.09 -36.25 -10.66
C LYS A 97 -24.74 -36.78 -9.26
N ASP A 98 -23.89 -37.79 -9.18
CA ASP A 98 -23.42 -38.36 -7.91
C ASP A 98 -22.53 -37.35 -7.15
N LEU A 99 -21.64 -36.63 -7.85
CA LEU A 99 -20.80 -35.59 -7.26
C LEU A 99 -21.61 -34.40 -6.73
N ILE A 100 -22.65 -33.95 -7.44
CA ILE A 100 -23.55 -32.88 -6.95
C ILE A 100 -24.27 -33.33 -5.67
N LYS A 101 -24.60 -34.62 -5.57
CA LYS A 101 -25.25 -35.20 -4.39
C LYS A 101 -24.30 -35.26 -3.20
N GLU A 102 -23.04 -35.62 -3.41
CA GLU A 102 -21.99 -35.60 -2.37
C GLU A 102 -21.67 -34.18 -1.89
N ILE A 103 -21.56 -33.21 -2.81
CA ILE A 103 -21.35 -31.80 -2.45
C ILE A 103 -22.53 -31.29 -1.61
N SER A 104 -23.76 -31.65 -1.97
CA SER A 104 -24.95 -31.25 -1.22
C SER A 104 -25.00 -31.88 0.18
N ALA A 105 -24.52 -33.12 0.33
CA ALA A 105 -24.42 -33.79 1.63
C ALA A 105 -23.36 -33.14 2.52
N LEU A 106 -22.19 -32.83 1.95
CA LEU A 106 -21.10 -32.13 2.65
C LEU A 106 -21.50 -30.72 3.08
N GLU A 107 -22.21 -29.97 2.24
CA GLU A 107 -22.72 -28.64 2.60
C GLU A 107 -23.72 -28.70 3.77
N PHE A 108 -24.53 -29.76 3.84
CA PHE A 108 -25.44 -29.98 4.96
C PHE A 108 -24.69 -30.31 6.25
N GLU A 109 -23.64 -31.12 6.18
CA GLU A 109 -22.82 -31.53 7.32
C GLU A 109 -22.00 -30.36 7.88
N VAL A 110 -21.40 -29.54 7.02
CA VAL A 110 -20.72 -28.29 7.43
C VAL A 110 -21.67 -27.36 8.17
N LYS A 111 -22.90 -27.18 7.66
CA LYS A 111 -23.93 -26.36 8.32
C LYS A 111 -24.35 -26.93 9.68
N HIS A 112 -24.40 -28.26 9.80
CA HIS A 112 -24.71 -28.92 11.07
C HIS A 112 -23.58 -28.71 12.08
N LEU A 113 -22.32 -28.89 11.68
CA LEU A 113 -21.13 -28.68 12.51
C LEU A 113 -20.98 -27.21 12.95
N GLU A 114 -21.26 -26.24 12.08
CA GLU A 114 -21.27 -24.82 12.45
C GLU A 114 -22.34 -24.52 13.51
N THR A 115 -23.53 -25.12 13.38
CA THR A 115 -24.62 -24.96 14.35
C THR A 115 -24.27 -25.62 15.69
N TYR A 116 -23.61 -26.78 15.64
CA TYR A 116 -23.13 -27.49 16.82
C TYR A 116 -22.04 -26.71 17.55
N LEU A 117 -21.06 -26.15 16.83
CA LEU A 117 -20.00 -25.32 17.39
C LEU A 117 -20.56 -24.07 18.08
N LEU A 118 -21.55 -23.42 17.47
CA LEU A 118 -22.27 -22.29 18.07
C LEU A 118 -23.04 -22.68 19.34
N SER A 119 -23.56 -23.91 19.40
CA SER A 119 -24.22 -24.42 20.61
C SER A 119 -23.23 -24.67 21.76
N LEU A 120 -22.03 -25.18 21.45
CA LEU A 120 -20.95 -25.36 22.42
C LEU A 120 -20.45 -24.02 22.96
N TYR A 121 -20.31 -23.00 22.09
CA TYR A 121 -19.96 -21.64 22.52
C TYR A 121 -21.00 -21.01 23.44
N ARG A 122 -22.31 -21.18 23.15
CA ARG A 122 -23.38 -20.68 24.02
C ARG A 122 -23.38 -21.36 25.38
N LYS A 123 -23.12 -22.67 25.41
CA LYS A 123 -23.04 -23.45 26.64
C LYS A 123 -21.85 -23.02 27.50
N ALA A 124 -20.66 -22.90 26.90
CA ALA A 124 -19.46 -22.40 27.59
C ALA A 124 -19.62 -20.97 28.11
N PHE A 125 -20.37 -20.12 27.39
CA PHE A 125 -20.64 -18.74 27.83
C PHE A 125 -21.66 -18.66 28.98
N GLN A 126 -22.66 -19.55 28.99
CA GLN A 126 -23.57 -19.68 30.13
C GLN A 126 -22.89 -20.25 31.38
N ASP A 127 -21.96 -21.19 31.21
CA ASP A 127 -21.17 -21.75 32.31
C ASP A 127 -20.19 -20.71 32.87
N TYR A 128 -19.68 -19.79 32.05
CA TYR A 128 -18.84 -18.66 32.48
C TYR A 128 -19.62 -17.59 33.28
N VAL A 129 -20.90 -17.40 32.98
CA VAL A 129 -21.79 -16.44 33.68
C VAL A 129 -22.25 -16.95 35.05
N ASN A 130 -22.21 -18.26 35.29
CA ASN A 130 -22.72 -18.90 36.51
C ASN A 130 -21.63 -19.24 37.55
N CYS A 131 -20.38 -18.84 37.36
CA CYS A 131 -19.29 -19.18 38.26
C CYS A 131 -19.25 -18.21 39.49
N PRO A 132 -19.35 -18.69 40.73
CA PRO A 132 -19.26 -17.83 41.91
C PRO A 132 -17.82 -17.36 42.12
N VAL A 133 -17.61 -16.05 42.30
CA VAL A 133 -16.29 -15.47 42.58
C VAL A 133 -15.87 -15.79 44.03
N PRO A 134 -14.62 -16.26 44.29
CA PRO A 134 -14.14 -16.48 45.66
C PRO A 134 -13.87 -15.15 46.39
N GLN A 135 -14.29 -15.06 47.64
CA GLN A 135 -13.91 -14.00 48.56
C GLN A 135 -12.55 -14.33 49.20
N GLU A 136 -11.56 -13.44 49.08
CA GLU A 136 -10.33 -13.49 49.88
C GLU A 136 -10.17 -12.20 50.72
N PRO A 137 -9.46 -12.28 51.87
CA PRO A 137 -9.73 -11.50 53.06
C PRO A 137 -8.87 -10.22 53.19
N VAL A 138 -9.42 -9.28 53.95
CA VAL A 138 -8.84 -7.99 54.32
C VAL A 138 -7.85 -8.16 55.49
N GLU A 139 -6.68 -7.53 55.40
CA GLU A 139 -5.84 -7.17 56.56
C GLU A 139 -5.75 -5.65 56.70
N ASP A 140 -6.17 -5.18 57.87
CA ASP A 140 -6.18 -3.81 58.37
C ASP A 140 -4.80 -3.35 58.89
N SER A 141 -4.48 -2.06 58.74
CA SER A 141 -3.88 -1.19 59.79
C SER A 141 -3.56 0.20 59.21
N TYR A 142 -3.72 1.35 59.86
CA TYR A 142 -4.31 1.76 61.13
C TYR A 142 -4.56 3.30 61.03
N VAL A 143 -5.79 3.74 61.35
CA VAL A 143 -6.14 4.89 62.22
C VAL A 143 -5.79 6.33 61.73
N GLN A 144 -6.71 7.31 61.66
CA GLN A 144 -7.56 7.77 62.77
C GLN A 144 -8.81 8.60 62.36
N ARG A 145 -9.99 8.06 62.75
CA ARG A 145 -11.19 8.65 63.41
C ARG A 145 -11.68 10.05 63.00
N SER A 146 -12.99 10.28 62.78
CA SER A 146 -14.04 10.04 63.79
C SER A 146 -15.48 9.94 63.21
N HIS A 147 -16.15 8.82 63.57
CA HIS A 147 -17.57 8.53 63.90
C HIS A 147 -18.61 9.68 63.93
N SER A 148 -19.93 9.51 63.74
CA SER A 148 -20.89 8.43 63.40
C SER A 148 -22.27 9.15 63.24
N SER A 149 -23.24 8.73 62.43
CA SER A 149 -24.16 7.61 62.69
C SER A 149 -25.19 7.42 61.56
N LEU A 150 -25.53 6.14 61.38
CA LEU A 150 -26.40 5.44 60.41
C LEU A 150 -27.77 6.06 60.03
N SER A 151 -28.12 5.97 58.73
CA SER A 151 -29.30 5.19 58.28
C SER A 151 -29.20 4.77 56.78
N LEU A 152 -29.62 3.52 56.55
CA LEU A 152 -29.80 2.72 55.32
C LEU A 152 -29.77 3.43 53.94
N ARG A 153 -28.82 3.03 53.08
CA ARG A 153 -28.92 3.18 51.61
C ARG A 153 -28.52 1.88 50.89
N THR A 154 -29.48 1.34 50.17
CA THR A 154 -29.31 0.37 49.07
C THR A 154 -28.46 1.00 47.95
N ASN A 155 -27.51 0.23 47.41
CA ASN A 155 -26.59 0.69 46.36
C ASN A 155 -27.30 0.86 44.99
N PRO A 156 -26.98 1.87 44.15
CA PRO A 156 -27.84 2.34 43.06
C PRO A 156 -27.61 1.66 41.69
N LEU A 157 -26.75 0.64 41.59
CA LEU A 157 -26.35 0.10 40.29
C LEU A 157 -27.22 -1.06 39.78
N GLU A 158 -27.85 -1.87 40.65
CA GLU A 158 -28.75 -2.95 40.22
C GLU A 158 -30.12 -2.45 39.76
N LYS A 159 -30.58 -1.31 40.30
CA LYS A 159 -31.87 -0.72 39.93
C LYS A 159 -31.87 -0.13 38.51
N SER A 160 -30.73 0.44 38.08
CA SER A 160 -30.61 1.08 36.75
C SER A 160 -30.52 0.09 35.59
N PHE A 161 -30.06 -1.14 35.84
CA PHE A 161 -29.94 -2.18 34.82
C PHE A 161 -31.26 -2.92 34.56
N HIS A 162 -32.06 -3.18 35.61
CA HIS A 162 -33.41 -3.75 35.46
C HIS A 162 -34.41 -2.75 34.87
N GLU A 163 -34.34 -1.46 35.24
CA GLU A 163 -35.18 -0.39 34.62
C GLU A 163 -34.88 -0.19 33.13
N ALA A 164 -33.63 -0.44 32.69
CA ALA A 164 -33.25 -0.35 31.28
C ALA A 164 -33.79 -1.52 30.44
N LEU A 165 -33.90 -2.72 31.03
CA LEU A 165 -34.40 -3.93 30.36
C LEU A 165 -35.94 -3.94 30.26
N ASP A 166 -36.65 -3.49 31.29
CA ASP A 166 -38.12 -3.43 31.29
C ASP A 166 -38.69 -2.32 30.40
N SER A 167 -37.96 -1.21 30.19
CA SER A 167 -38.39 -0.14 29.28
C SER A 167 -38.33 -0.53 27.79
N CYS A 168 -37.71 -1.66 27.45
CA CYS A 168 -37.59 -2.14 26.08
C CYS A 168 -38.74 -3.06 25.64
N HIS A 169 -39.51 -3.61 26.60
CA HIS A 169 -40.59 -4.57 26.31
C HIS A 169 -42.01 -3.99 26.39
N SER A 170 -42.18 -2.76 26.89
CA SER A 170 -43.41 -1.99 26.75
C SER A 170 -43.21 -0.88 25.69
N LEU A 171 -44.27 -0.31 25.13
CA LEU A 171 -44.24 0.79 24.14
C LEU A 171 -43.91 0.40 22.67
N PRO A 172 -44.80 -0.39 22.04
CA PRO A 172 -45.29 -0.02 20.70
C PRO A 172 -46.70 0.60 20.72
N LEU A 173 -47.49 0.39 21.79
CA LEU A 173 -48.92 0.76 21.86
C LEU A 173 -49.22 2.26 22.10
N ALA A 174 -48.31 3.01 22.71
CA ALA A 174 -48.58 4.40 23.11
C ALA A 174 -48.64 5.42 21.96
N MET A 175 -48.19 5.09 20.74
CA MET A 175 -48.41 5.94 19.56
C MET A 175 -49.82 5.82 19.01
N LEU A 176 -50.47 4.66 19.18
CA LEU A 176 -51.81 4.41 18.66
C LEU A 176 -52.88 4.87 19.65
N GLU A 177 -52.68 4.63 20.95
CA GLU A 177 -53.71 4.89 21.98
C GLU A 177 -53.99 6.39 22.22
N ARG A 178 -53.01 7.28 22.02
CA ARG A 178 -53.28 8.74 22.11
C ARG A 178 -53.88 9.35 20.85
N ALA A 179 -53.92 8.62 19.73
CA ALA A 179 -54.58 9.08 18.50
C ALA A 179 -56.08 8.75 18.51
N THR A 180 -56.49 7.71 19.25
CA THR A 180 -57.88 7.24 19.29
C THR A 180 -58.74 7.92 20.35
N ASP A 181 -58.16 8.40 21.45
CA ASP A 181 -58.96 8.92 22.59
C ASP A 181 -59.43 10.39 22.44
N ASP A 182 -58.88 11.17 21.51
CA ASP A 182 -59.32 12.55 21.26
C ASP A 182 -60.29 12.70 20.07
N LEU A 183 -60.54 11.62 19.31
CA LEU A 183 -61.39 11.67 18.10
C LEU A 183 -62.90 11.68 18.39
N SER A 184 -63.35 11.50 19.63
CA SER A 184 -64.77 11.54 19.98
C SER A 184 -65.31 12.95 20.33
N SER A 185 -64.50 14.01 20.23
CA SER A 185 -64.92 15.37 20.62
C SER A 185 -64.89 16.44 19.51
N ILE A 186 -64.43 16.12 18.30
CA ILE A 186 -64.40 17.09 17.19
C ILE A 186 -65.52 16.77 16.20
N SER A 187 -66.75 17.07 16.62
CA SER A 187 -67.82 17.39 15.68
C SER A 187 -68.21 18.84 15.92
N ARG A 188 -68.14 19.64 14.85
CA ARG A 188 -68.64 21.03 14.71
C ARG A 188 -67.71 22.14 15.21
N ALA A 189 -66.79 22.58 14.36
CA ALA A 189 -66.56 24.00 14.08
C ALA A 189 -65.65 24.19 12.84
N GLU A 190 -66.24 24.66 11.75
CA GLU A 190 -65.65 25.46 10.65
C GLU A 190 -64.32 25.00 10.01
N ASN A 191 -64.35 23.94 9.20
CA ASN A 191 -63.35 23.71 8.15
C ASN A 191 -63.67 24.58 6.92
N ARG A 192 -62.81 25.55 6.59
CA ARG A 192 -62.60 25.95 5.20
C ARG A 192 -61.60 24.96 4.60
N ASP A 193 -62.08 23.99 3.85
CA ASP A 193 -61.26 23.06 3.08
C ASP A 193 -60.46 23.82 2.02
N ILE A 194 -59.19 24.10 2.30
CA ILE A 194 -58.16 24.29 1.28
C ILE A 194 -57.44 22.95 1.19
N CYS A 195 -57.77 22.15 0.18
CA CYS A 195 -57.05 20.91 -0.10
C CYS A 195 -55.62 21.27 -0.52
N MET A 196 -54.66 21.15 0.42
CA MET A 196 -53.25 21.38 0.14
C MET A 196 -52.70 20.26 -0.73
N SER A 197 -51.78 20.59 -1.66
CA SER A 197 -51.05 19.55 -2.39
C SER A 197 -50.12 18.78 -1.44
N ALA A 198 -49.75 17.55 -1.81
CA ALA A 198 -48.84 16.73 -1.00
C ALA A 198 -47.52 17.45 -0.66
N ASN A 199 -46.94 18.17 -1.63
CA ASN A 199 -45.72 18.94 -1.41
C ASN A 199 -45.94 20.10 -0.45
N GLN A 200 -47.00 20.91 -0.64
CA GLN A 200 -47.33 21.99 0.29
C GLN A 200 -47.54 21.47 1.72
N LEU A 201 -48.21 20.32 1.85
CA LEU A 201 -48.39 19.65 3.14
C LEU A 201 -47.04 19.29 3.78
N SER A 202 -46.14 18.65 3.03
CA SER A 202 -44.80 18.29 3.53
C SER A 202 -43.92 19.50 3.87
N GLU A 203 -44.05 20.60 3.12
CA GLU A 203 -43.33 21.85 3.38
C GLU A 203 -43.82 22.52 4.67
N GLU A 204 -45.13 22.61 4.87
CA GLU A 204 -45.72 23.17 6.09
C GLU A 204 -45.39 22.32 7.33
N MET A 205 -45.26 21.00 7.18
CA MET A 205 -44.79 20.13 8.26
C MET A 205 -43.39 20.52 8.75
N VAL A 206 -42.44 20.72 7.84
CA VAL A 206 -41.07 21.13 8.19
C VAL A 206 -41.08 22.54 8.80
N LYS A 207 -41.81 23.50 8.21
CA LYS A 207 -41.94 24.87 8.76
C LYS A 207 -42.51 24.89 10.17
N CYS A 208 -43.57 24.12 10.41
CA CYS A 208 -44.23 24.00 11.70
C CYS A 208 -43.27 23.45 12.76
N LEU A 209 -42.56 22.36 12.44
CA LEU A 209 -41.57 21.77 13.34
C LEU A 209 -40.37 22.68 13.57
N SER A 210 -39.82 23.34 12.55
CA SER A 210 -38.73 24.31 12.71
C SER A 210 -39.14 25.44 13.66
N THR A 211 -40.38 25.91 13.55
CA THR A 211 -40.94 26.93 14.45
C THR A 211 -41.06 26.42 15.89
N ILE A 212 -41.52 25.19 16.08
CA ILE A 212 -41.59 24.54 17.41
C ILE A 212 -40.18 24.42 18.00
N TYR A 213 -39.22 23.92 17.23
CA TYR A 213 -37.82 23.76 17.62
C TYR A 213 -37.18 25.08 18.06
N CYS A 214 -37.41 26.18 17.33
CA CYS A 214 -36.89 27.50 17.72
C CYS A 214 -37.48 28.00 19.04
N GLN A 215 -38.76 27.69 19.33
CA GLN A 215 -39.44 28.13 20.55
C GLN A 215 -39.06 27.33 21.80
N ILE A 216 -38.61 26.09 21.63
CA ILE A 216 -38.23 25.18 22.74
C ILE A 216 -36.72 24.99 22.85
N ALA A 217 -35.95 25.73 22.05
CA ALA A 217 -34.50 25.70 22.05
C ALA A 217 -33.96 26.16 23.41
N ASP A 218 -32.89 25.52 23.85
CA ASP A 218 -32.14 25.88 25.05
C ASP A 218 -30.67 26.14 24.67
N PRO A 219 -30.15 27.38 24.81
CA PRO A 219 -30.88 28.60 25.20
C PRO A 219 -31.93 29.04 24.14
N PRO A 220 -32.93 29.86 24.51
CA PRO A 220 -34.00 30.28 23.59
C PRO A 220 -33.45 31.08 22.41
N VAL A 221 -33.84 30.67 21.19
CA VAL A 221 -33.50 31.39 19.96
C VAL A 221 -34.34 32.67 19.93
N LEU A 222 -33.73 33.83 20.19
CA LEU A 222 -34.40 35.12 20.13
C LEU A 222 -34.86 35.40 18.68
N ASN A 223 -36.17 35.55 18.53
CA ASN A 223 -36.83 35.85 17.27
C ASN A 223 -36.52 37.30 16.85
N HIS A 224 -35.56 37.52 15.95
CA HIS A 224 -35.50 38.79 15.22
C HIS A 224 -36.60 38.81 14.14
N GLY A 225 -37.79 39.25 14.58
CA GLY A 225 -38.85 39.95 13.85
C GLY A 225 -39.26 39.51 12.44
N PHE A 226 -40.41 38.86 12.33
CA PHE A 226 -41.33 39.13 11.21
C PHE A 226 -42.30 40.25 11.61
N LEU A 227 -42.13 41.43 11.03
CA LEU A 227 -43.19 42.43 10.83
C LEU A 227 -43.09 42.94 9.38
N SER A 228 -44.26 43.13 8.77
CA SER A 228 -44.49 43.49 7.37
C SER A 228 -43.82 44.82 6.92
N SER A 229 -43.48 44.87 5.62
CA SER A 229 -42.81 45.88 4.74
C SER A 229 -43.14 47.39 4.92
N PRO A 230 -42.46 48.40 4.27
CA PRO A 230 -41.52 48.34 3.13
C PRO A 230 -40.25 49.26 3.17
N SER A 231 -39.36 49.03 2.20
CA SER A 231 -38.36 49.96 1.62
C SER A 231 -36.92 49.98 2.19
N ASP A 232 -36.01 49.75 1.25
CA ASP A 232 -34.66 50.27 1.03
C ASP A 232 -33.54 50.15 2.08
N SER A 233 -32.42 49.67 1.52
CA SER A 233 -31.02 49.88 1.90
C SER A 233 -30.50 49.20 3.17
N SER A 234 -29.60 48.22 2.93
CA SER A 234 -28.44 47.84 3.76
C SER A 234 -27.93 48.97 4.67
N PRO A 235 -27.35 48.72 5.88
CA PRO A 235 -26.23 47.77 6.06
C PRO A 235 -26.10 47.11 7.45
N GLN A 236 -25.11 46.21 7.56
CA GLN A 236 -24.24 45.87 8.72
C GLN A 236 -24.86 45.80 10.13
N ASP A 237 -24.74 44.63 10.79
CA ASP A 237 -24.02 44.59 12.08
C ASP A 237 -23.67 43.17 12.58
N GLU A 238 -22.39 43.08 12.93
CA GLU A 238 -21.66 42.35 13.97
C GLU A 238 -22.17 41.03 14.62
N PHE A 239 -21.26 40.05 14.59
CA PHE A 239 -21.26 38.75 15.30
C PHE A 239 -20.53 38.83 16.64
N VAL A 240 -20.92 38.00 17.63
CA VAL A 240 -19.96 37.28 18.51
C VAL A 240 -20.40 35.83 18.80
N MET A 241 -19.39 34.98 18.91
CA MET A 241 -19.20 33.52 18.86
C MET A 241 -19.44 32.74 20.19
N TRP A 242 -19.79 31.42 20.18
CA TRP A 242 -19.05 30.35 20.93
C TRP A 242 -19.51 28.87 20.82
N SER A 243 -18.54 28.00 21.19
CA SER A 243 -18.52 26.53 21.43
C SER A 243 -19.08 26.08 22.80
N PRO A 244 -19.19 24.76 23.09
CA PRO A 244 -18.80 24.28 24.42
C PRO A 244 -17.95 22.98 24.45
N GLN A 245 -17.01 22.95 25.40
CA GLN A 245 -16.29 21.79 25.93
C GLN A 245 -17.20 20.91 26.81
N CYS A 246 -16.84 19.62 26.94
CA CYS A 246 -17.25 18.76 28.05
C CYS A 246 -16.02 17.99 28.55
N ASP A 247 -15.85 17.99 29.87
CA ASP A 247 -14.70 17.43 30.59
C ASP A 247 -14.54 15.91 30.47
N GLY A 248 -13.27 15.50 30.35
CA GLY A 248 -12.77 14.14 30.41
C GLY A 248 -11.26 14.13 30.13
N GLU A 249 -10.47 14.27 31.20
CA GLU A 249 -9.01 14.44 31.26
C GLU A 249 -8.16 13.80 30.14
N THR A 250 -7.37 14.61 29.45
CA THR A 250 -5.99 14.26 29.05
C THR A 250 -5.20 15.55 28.80
N THR A 251 -4.19 15.76 29.62
CA THR A 251 -3.32 16.95 29.70
C THR A 251 -2.52 17.16 28.40
N TRP A 252 -2.78 18.25 27.69
CA TRP A 252 -1.86 18.84 26.70
C TRP A 252 -1.95 20.36 26.79
N GLU A 253 -0.81 21.01 27.04
CA GLU A 253 -0.70 22.45 27.27
C GLU A 253 -1.01 23.29 26.01
N PRO A 254 -1.56 24.52 26.17
CA PRO A 254 -1.86 25.40 25.05
C PRO A 254 -0.65 26.30 24.74
N ASN A 255 -0.13 26.24 23.51
CA ASN A 255 0.67 27.33 22.96
C ASN A 255 0.12 27.79 21.60
N ASP A 256 -0.16 29.09 21.57
CA ASP A 256 -0.19 30.03 20.44
C ASP A 256 -1.03 29.69 19.20
N PHE A 257 -2.30 30.10 19.21
CA PHE A 257 -3.00 30.48 17.97
C PHE A 257 -4.03 31.60 18.24
N GLU A 258 -3.70 32.82 17.81
CA GLU A 258 -4.65 33.92 17.62
C GLU A 258 -5.67 33.58 16.51
N PRO A 259 -6.98 33.85 16.71
CA PRO A 259 -7.95 33.79 15.64
C PRO A 259 -7.99 35.13 14.88
N SER A 260 -7.33 35.18 13.73
CA SER A 260 -7.54 36.25 12.75
C SER A 260 -8.92 36.08 12.10
N MET A 261 -9.91 36.87 12.52
CA MET A 261 -11.16 37.10 11.81
C MET A 261 -10.86 37.76 10.46
N GLU A 262 -11.07 37.05 9.36
CA GLU A 262 -11.26 37.65 8.02
C GLU A 262 -11.76 36.55 7.06
N SER A 263 -13.05 36.20 7.16
CA SER A 263 -13.77 35.46 6.11
C SER A 263 -15.29 35.52 6.34
N SER A 264 -15.95 36.49 5.70
CA SER A 264 -17.41 36.52 5.58
C SER A 264 -17.81 37.28 4.31
N GLU A 265 -18.29 36.55 3.30
CA GLU A 265 -19.15 37.14 2.26
C GLU A 265 -20.16 36.16 1.62
N TYR A 266 -20.45 35.02 2.25
CA TYR A 266 -21.58 34.15 1.85
C TYR A 266 -22.37 33.73 3.09
N CYS A 267 -23.26 34.63 3.55
CA CYS A 267 -24.17 34.39 4.67
C CYS A 267 -25.28 33.40 4.30
N LEU A 268 -25.45 32.36 5.12
CA LEU A 268 -26.69 31.58 5.18
C LEU A 268 -27.20 31.63 6.62
N ASN A 269 -28.43 32.13 6.79
CA ASN A 269 -29.13 32.21 8.08
C ASN A 269 -29.47 30.80 8.58
N VAL A 270 -28.53 30.18 9.28
CA VAL A 270 -28.70 28.85 9.89
C VAL A 270 -29.03 29.04 11.37
N VAL A 271 -30.07 28.35 11.83
CA VAL A 271 -30.44 28.31 13.25
C VAL A 271 -29.94 27.00 13.84
N GLU A 272 -29.00 27.08 14.78
CA GLU A 272 -28.53 25.94 15.56
C GLU A 272 -29.34 25.82 16.87
N VAL A 273 -29.93 24.64 17.10
CA VAL A 273 -30.68 24.33 18.33
C VAL A 273 -29.83 23.39 19.19
N GLN A 274 -29.18 23.94 20.22
CA GLN A 274 -28.19 23.23 21.06
C GLN A 274 -28.83 22.24 22.04
N GLY A 275 -30.01 22.56 22.56
CA GLY A 275 -30.80 21.72 23.45
C GLY A 275 -32.29 21.91 23.20
N ILE A 276 -33.08 20.91 23.60
CA ILE A 276 -34.54 20.99 23.59
C ILE A 276 -34.99 20.90 25.05
N CYS A 277 -35.62 21.95 25.58
CA CYS A 277 -36.14 21.92 26.95
C CYS A 277 -37.16 20.79 27.11
N ARG A 278 -37.06 20.02 28.19
CA ARG A 278 -38.11 19.06 28.56
C ARG A 278 -39.31 19.82 29.09
N LEU A 279 -40.41 19.72 28.34
CA LEU A 279 -41.86 19.75 28.61
C LEU A 279 -42.47 20.25 29.95
N ASP A 280 -41.74 20.83 30.89
CA ASP A 280 -42.29 21.24 32.20
C ASP A 280 -42.61 22.76 32.30
N GLN A 281 -42.40 23.52 31.21
CA GLN A 281 -42.89 24.90 31.07
C GLN A 281 -43.41 25.14 29.64
N ARG A 282 -44.54 24.51 29.29
CA ARG A 282 -45.20 24.76 27.99
C ARG A 282 -45.87 26.13 28.00
N SER A 283 -45.45 27.02 27.10
CA SER A 283 -46.28 28.16 26.73
C SER A 283 -47.49 27.68 25.90
N SER A 284 -48.65 28.30 26.07
CA SER A 284 -49.87 27.98 25.30
C SER A 284 -49.68 28.07 23.77
N SER A 285 -48.66 28.81 23.32
CA SER A 285 -48.26 28.95 21.91
C SER A 285 -47.73 27.64 21.31
N VAL A 286 -46.93 26.87 22.05
CA VAL A 286 -46.32 25.61 21.55
C VAL A 286 -47.37 24.51 21.46
N GLU A 287 -48.30 24.44 22.41
CA GLU A 287 -49.40 23.46 22.40
C GLU A 287 -50.35 23.65 21.21
N HIS A 288 -50.64 24.90 20.84
CA HIS A 288 -51.42 25.20 19.64
C HIS A 288 -50.70 24.74 18.36
N LYS A 289 -49.38 24.95 18.27
CA LYS A 289 -48.58 24.50 17.11
C LYS A 289 -48.42 22.98 17.04
N GLU A 290 -48.28 22.29 18.18
CA GLU A 290 -48.32 20.82 18.22
C GLU A 290 -49.67 20.28 17.72
N ARG A 291 -50.79 20.91 18.12
CA ARG A 291 -52.13 20.54 17.64
C ARG A 291 -52.27 20.77 16.14
N ASN A 292 -51.77 21.89 15.62
CA ASN A 292 -51.74 22.17 14.18
C ASN A 292 -50.87 21.14 13.43
N PHE A 293 -49.70 20.77 13.97
CA PHE A 293 -48.85 19.74 13.38
C PHE A 293 -49.54 18.38 13.31
N ARG A 294 -50.28 17.97 14.37
CA ARG A 294 -51.08 16.74 14.34
C ARG A 294 -52.16 16.75 13.24
N SER A 295 -52.77 17.91 12.98
CA SER A 295 -53.71 18.08 11.86
C SER A 295 -53.02 17.94 10.49
N LEU A 296 -51.77 18.40 10.35
CA LEU A 296 -51.00 18.16 9.12
C LEU A 296 -50.64 16.68 8.96
N VAL A 297 -50.29 15.99 10.06
CA VAL A 297 -50.00 14.55 10.04
C VAL A 297 -51.23 13.72 9.67
N SER A 298 -52.44 14.07 10.15
CA SER A 298 -53.66 13.33 9.80
C SER A 298 -54.03 13.47 8.32
N GLN A 299 -53.69 14.59 7.68
CA GLN A 299 -53.91 14.79 6.24
C GLN A 299 -53.02 13.90 5.36
N LEU A 300 -51.89 13.39 5.87
CA LEU A 300 -51.03 12.46 5.12
C LEU A 300 -51.72 11.14 4.77
N GLU A 301 -52.71 10.72 5.54
CA GLU A 301 -53.48 9.50 5.28
C GLU A 301 -54.22 9.57 3.93
N GLN A 302 -54.61 10.77 3.50
CA GLN A 302 -55.34 11.02 2.26
C GLN A 302 -54.42 11.25 1.05
N VAL A 303 -53.10 11.36 1.26
CA VAL A 303 -52.13 11.54 0.17
C VAL A 303 -51.88 10.21 -0.53
N ASP A 304 -51.94 10.18 -1.86
CA ASP A 304 -51.48 9.04 -2.66
C ASP A 304 -50.13 9.35 -3.36
N PRO A 305 -48.99 8.87 -2.80
CA PRO A 305 -47.66 9.12 -3.36
C PRO A 305 -47.43 8.51 -4.75
N ARG A 306 -48.31 7.60 -5.22
CA ARG A 306 -48.21 6.99 -6.56
C ARG A 306 -48.60 7.96 -7.68
N THR A 307 -49.36 8.99 -7.33
CA THR A 307 -49.86 9.99 -8.29
C THR A 307 -48.90 11.16 -8.49
N LEU A 308 -47.88 11.29 -7.65
CA LEU A 308 -46.90 12.36 -7.70
C LEU A 308 -45.91 12.15 -8.85
N LYS A 309 -45.55 13.25 -9.53
CA LYS A 309 -44.45 13.24 -10.50
C LYS A 309 -43.11 12.95 -9.80
N PRO A 310 -42.06 12.52 -10.53
CA PRO A 310 -40.78 12.18 -9.93
C PRO A 310 -40.19 13.27 -9.02
N GLU A 311 -40.21 14.54 -9.44
CA GLU A 311 -39.69 15.68 -8.67
C GLU A 311 -40.56 16.01 -7.46
N GLU A 312 -41.89 15.93 -7.62
CA GLU A 312 -42.87 16.11 -6.55
C GLU A 312 -42.70 15.04 -5.48
N LYS A 313 -42.55 13.79 -5.90
CA LYS A 313 -42.34 12.62 -5.05
C LYS A 313 -41.02 12.72 -4.29
N LEU A 314 -39.95 13.16 -4.93
CA LEU A 314 -38.63 13.34 -4.32
C LEU A 314 -38.67 14.42 -3.22
N ALA A 315 -39.17 15.61 -3.54
CA ALA A 315 -39.30 16.71 -2.58
C ALA A 315 -40.19 16.34 -1.39
N PHE A 316 -41.33 15.68 -1.66
CA PHE A 316 -42.26 15.20 -0.64
C PHE A 316 -41.58 14.27 0.37
N TRP A 317 -40.89 13.23 -0.11
CA TRP A 317 -40.28 12.23 0.76
C TRP A 317 -39.08 12.77 1.56
N ILE A 318 -38.30 13.71 1.03
CA ILE A 318 -37.22 14.36 1.78
C ILE A 318 -37.80 15.19 2.93
N ASN A 319 -38.82 16.01 2.66
CA ASN A 319 -39.46 16.85 3.66
C ASN A 319 -40.15 15.99 4.75
N VAL A 320 -40.89 14.96 4.35
CA VAL A 320 -41.56 14.03 5.28
C VAL A 320 -40.53 13.28 6.14
N HIS A 321 -39.40 12.84 5.57
CA HIS A 321 -38.31 12.23 6.33
C HIS A 321 -37.80 13.16 7.42
N ASN A 322 -37.39 14.38 7.05
CA ASN A 322 -36.79 15.33 7.98
C ASN A 322 -37.81 15.75 9.05
N ALA A 323 -39.07 15.96 8.68
CA ALA A 323 -40.15 16.22 9.61
C ALA A 323 -40.40 15.05 10.58
N LEU A 324 -40.42 13.81 10.09
CA LEU A 324 -40.63 12.62 10.94
C LEU A 324 -39.50 12.43 11.95
N VAL A 325 -38.24 12.65 11.55
CA VAL A 325 -37.08 12.58 12.45
C VAL A 325 -37.17 13.67 13.52
N MET A 326 -37.45 14.91 13.13
CA MET A 326 -37.64 16.03 14.06
C MET A 326 -38.79 15.74 15.04
N HIS A 327 -39.94 15.32 14.55
CA HIS A 327 -41.09 14.98 15.39
C HIS A 327 -40.79 13.83 16.36
N ALA A 328 -40.05 12.80 15.92
CA ALA A 328 -39.64 11.71 16.79
C ALA A 328 -38.74 12.21 17.94
N PHE A 329 -37.85 13.17 17.70
CA PHE A 329 -37.01 13.75 18.75
C PHE A 329 -37.82 14.62 19.73
N LEU A 330 -38.86 15.33 19.26
CA LEU A 330 -39.78 16.04 20.14
C LEU A 330 -40.56 15.11 21.07
N VAL A 331 -41.08 14.01 20.53
CA VAL A 331 -41.96 13.09 21.27
C VAL A 331 -41.17 12.17 22.21
N TYR A 332 -40.02 11.65 21.77
CA TYR A 332 -39.25 10.65 22.50
C TYR A 332 -37.99 11.19 23.17
N GLY A 333 -37.65 12.44 22.91
CA GLY A 333 -36.39 13.06 23.35
C GLY A 333 -35.18 12.61 22.52
N THR A 334 -34.07 13.33 22.68
CA THR A 334 -32.82 13.03 21.99
C THR A 334 -32.22 11.69 22.45
N PRO A 335 -32.06 10.69 21.56
CA PRO A 335 -31.63 9.35 21.96
C PRO A 335 -30.17 9.35 22.45
N ARG A 336 -29.96 8.91 23.69
CA ARG A 336 -28.61 8.65 24.25
C ARG A 336 -28.10 7.28 23.78
N GLY A 337 -27.25 7.27 22.76
CA GLY A 337 -26.57 6.08 22.23
C GLY A 337 -27.22 5.45 20.99
N THR A 338 -26.44 4.64 20.28
CA THR A 338 -26.77 4.13 18.93
C THR A 338 -28.00 3.23 18.89
N LEU A 339 -28.19 2.33 19.86
CA LEU A 339 -29.31 1.37 19.85
C LEU A 339 -30.67 2.04 20.04
N LYS A 340 -30.76 3.04 20.94
CA LYS A 340 -31.99 3.82 21.15
C LYS A 340 -32.38 4.58 19.89
N ARG A 341 -31.40 5.11 19.16
CA ARG A 341 -31.63 5.79 17.87
C ARG A 341 -32.11 4.84 16.78
N ILE A 342 -31.54 3.63 16.69
CA ILE A 342 -31.99 2.60 15.74
C ILE A 342 -33.44 2.20 16.04
N SER A 343 -33.77 1.96 17.31
CA SER A 343 -35.14 1.65 17.75
C SER A 343 -36.12 2.77 17.37
N LEU A 344 -35.75 4.02 17.63
CA LEU A 344 -36.55 5.18 17.27
C LEU A 344 -36.85 5.23 15.76
N PHE A 345 -35.85 5.00 14.91
CA PHE A 345 -36.03 5.04 13.44
C PHE A 345 -36.83 3.85 12.88
N LEU A 346 -36.96 2.77 13.64
CA LEU A 346 -37.81 1.63 13.28
C LEU A 346 -39.25 1.82 13.79
N LYS A 347 -39.44 2.54 14.90
CA LYS A 347 -40.75 2.76 15.53
C LYS A 347 -41.47 4.01 15.02
N ALA A 348 -40.75 5.12 14.85
CA ALA A 348 -41.32 6.38 14.39
C ALA A 348 -41.83 6.24 12.96
N SER A 349 -43.14 6.42 12.79
CA SER A 349 -43.83 6.18 11.54
C SER A 349 -45.06 7.09 11.39
N TYR A 350 -45.43 7.36 10.14
CA TYR A 350 -46.65 8.07 9.77
C TYR A 350 -47.54 7.17 8.92
N ASN A 351 -48.86 7.33 9.06
CA ASN A 351 -49.83 6.77 8.13
C ASN A 351 -49.88 7.65 6.87
N ILE A 352 -49.41 7.12 5.74
CA ILE A 352 -49.35 7.83 4.45
C ILE A 352 -50.03 6.96 3.40
N GLY A 353 -51.14 7.45 2.83
CA GLY A 353 -51.94 6.70 1.87
C GLY A 353 -52.42 5.35 2.41
N GLY A 354 -52.79 5.29 3.70
CA GLY A 354 -53.24 4.08 4.38
C GLY A 354 -52.14 3.09 4.78
N LEU A 355 -50.85 3.40 4.54
CA LEU A 355 -49.72 2.57 4.94
C LEU A 355 -48.93 3.22 6.05
N ASN A 356 -48.55 2.44 7.06
CA ASN A 356 -47.63 2.92 8.09
C ASN A 356 -46.17 2.88 7.57
N ILE A 357 -45.58 4.05 7.37
CA ILE A 357 -44.26 4.27 6.77
C ILE A 357 -43.30 4.81 7.84
N SER A 358 -42.25 4.06 8.16
CA SER A 358 -41.22 4.46 9.12
C SER A 358 -40.09 5.29 8.50
N VAL A 359 -39.28 5.96 9.33
CA VAL A 359 -38.03 6.63 8.90
C VAL A 359 -37.14 5.64 8.12
N SER A 360 -37.05 4.39 8.60
CA SER A 360 -36.27 3.35 7.93
C SER A 360 -36.85 2.94 6.57
N ASP A 361 -38.17 2.95 6.41
CA ASP A 361 -38.84 2.64 5.14
C ASP A 361 -38.57 3.76 4.11
N ILE A 362 -38.64 5.02 4.54
CA ILE A 362 -38.34 6.17 3.67
C ILE A 362 -36.90 6.09 3.15
N GLN A 363 -35.93 5.86 4.03
CA GLN A 363 -34.51 5.79 3.64
C GLN A 363 -34.22 4.60 2.71
N ARG A 364 -34.65 3.38 3.07
CA ARG A 364 -34.19 2.15 2.39
C ARG A 364 -35.07 1.70 1.23
N THR A 365 -36.38 1.79 1.40
CA THR A 365 -37.34 1.20 0.48
C THR A 365 -37.87 2.23 -0.51
N ILE A 366 -38.04 3.47 -0.06
CA ILE A 366 -38.64 4.54 -0.87
C ILE A 366 -37.59 5.36 -1.61
N LEU A 367 -36.62 5.94 -0.89
CA LEU A 367 -35.57 6.80 -1.46
C LEU A 367 -34.31 6.03 -1.90
N GLY A 368 -34.13 4.79 -1.45
CA GLY A 368 -32.95 3.98 -1.77
C GLY A 368 -31.62 4.47 -1.16
N CYS A 369 -31.63 5.50 -0.32
CA CYS A 369 -30.43 6.14 0.25
C CYS A 369 -29.92 5.41 1.51
N ARG A 370 -28.67 4.94 1.51
CA ARG A 370 -28.09 4.12 2.59
C ARG A 370 -27.15 4.92 3.50
N LEU A 371 -27.71 5.62 4.48
CA LEU A 371 -26.91 6.40 5.44
C LEU A 371 -26.03 5.49 6.34
N PRO A 372 -24.79 5.93 6.65
CA PRO A 372 -23.85 5.17 7.48
C PRO A 372 -24.36 5.12 8.93
N ARG A 373 -24.43 3.90 9.52
CA ARG A 373 -24.85 3.71 10.92
C ARG A 373 -23.79 2.91 11.68
N PRO A 374 -23.44 3.28 12.93
CA PRO A 374 -22.60 2.42 13.77
C PRO A 374 -23.32 1.09 14.02
N GLY A 375 -22.64 -0.05 13.83
CA GLY A 375 -23.22 -1.38 14.10
C GLY A 375 -24.04 -2.02 12.97
N GLN A 376 -23.83 -1.66 11.69
CA GLN A 376 -24.51 -2.30 10.55
C GLN A 376 -24.39 -3.85 10.52
N TRP A 377 -23.31 -4.41 11.06
CA TRP A 377 -23.13 -5.85 11.19
C TRP A 377 -24.08 -6.47 12.23
N LEU A 378 -24.28 -5.81 13.38
CA LEU A 378 -25.22 -6.22 14.43
C LEU A 378 -26.68 -6.23 13.93
N GLN A 379 -27.08 -5.29 13.09
CA GLN A 379 -28.44 -5.28 12.53
C GLN A 379 -28.68 -6.44 11.56
N SER A 380 -27.66 -6.86 10.82
CA SER A 380 -27.75 -8.02 9.91
C SER A 380 -27.82 -9.35 10.67
N LEU A 381 -27.32 -9.39 11.91
CA LEU A 381 -27.37 -10.54 12.82
C LEU A 381 -28.67 -10.59 13.63
N LEU A 382 -29.19 -9.44 14.09
CA LEU A 382 -30.37 -9.36 14.96
C LEU A 382 -31.70 -9.33 14.19
N PHE A 383 -31.69 -8.93 12.91
CA PHE A 383 -32.89 -8.85 12.07
C PHE A 383 -32.63 -9.47 10.68
N PRO A 384 -32.65 -10.81 10.56
CA PRO A 384 -32.53 -11.46 9.26
C PRO A 384 -33.71 -11.08 8.34
N LYS A 385 -33.42 -10.86 7.05
CA LYS A 385 -34.43 -10.52 6.03
C LYS A 385 -35.61 -11.51 6.10
N PRO A 386 -36.88 -11.06 6.18
CA PRO A 386 -37.99 -11.94 5.87
C PRO A 386 -37.85 -12.38 4.41
N ARG A 387 -37.85 -13.69 4.16
CA ARG A 387 -38.04 -14.23 2.80
C ARG A 387 -39.46 -13.88 2.37
N SER A 388 -39.64 -12.76 1.67
CA SER A 388 -40.96 -12.39 1.18
C SER A 388 -41.27 -13.06 -0.16
N LYS A 389 -42.30 -13.91 -0.17
CA LYS A 389 -43.07 -14.30 -1.36
C LYS A 389 -44.28 -13.38 -1.60
N SER A 390 -44.38 -12.21 -0.93
CA SER A 390 -45.39 -11.18 -1.24
C SER A 390 -44.73 -9.87 -1.71
N ARG A 391 -45.35 -9.25 -2.72
CA ARG A 391 -44.95 -7.93 -3.24
C ARG A 391 -45.21 -6.91 -2.13
N ASP A 392 -44.14 -6.34 -1.56
CA ASP A 392 -44.21 -5.29 -0.54
C ASP A 392 -44.85 -4.04 -1.15
N ALA A 393 -46.08 -3.72 -0.74
CA ALA A 393 -46.87 -2.59 -1.26
C ALA A 393 -46.13 -1.24 -1.11
N ARG A 394 -45.17 -1.14 -0.19
CA ARG A 394 -44.34 0.06 -0.01
C ARG A 394 -43.40 0.33 -1.17
N LYS A 395 -43.07 -0.69 -1.98
CA LYS A 395 -42.25 -0.51 -3.19
C LYS A 395 -42.95 0.31 -4.25
N ASP A 396 -44.29 0.31 -4.27
CA ASP A 396 -45.05 1.13 -5.21
C ASP A 396 -44.91 2.65 -4.88
N TYR A 397 -44.39 3.00 -3.69
CA TYR A 397 -44.05 4.37 -3.29
C TYR A 397 -42.60 4.77 -3.58
N ALA A 398 -41.76 3.86 -4.08
CA ALA A 398 -40.34 4.14 -4.31
C ALA A 398 -40.10 5.12 -5.47
N ILE A 399 -38.99 5.85 -5.42
CA ILE A 399 -38.53 6.67 -6.54
C ILE A 399 -37.93 5.77 -7.64
N ASP A 400 -38.03 6.20 -8.89
CA ASP A 400 -37.63 5.39 -10.06
C ASP A 400 -36.10 5.31 -10.25
N HIS A 401 -35.37 6.33 -9.79
CA HIS A 401 -33.93 6.45 -9.96
C HIS A 401 -33.25 6.77 -8.62
N GLU A 402 -32.16 6.05 -8.32
CA GLU A 402 -31.31 6.36 -7.17
C GLU A 402 -30.70 7.75 -7.35
N GLN A 403 -30.79 8.58 -6.31
CA GLN A 403 -30.28 9.95 -6.35
C GLN A 403 -29.18 10.16 -5.30
N PRO A 404 -27.89 10.14 -5.70
CA PRO A 404 -26.76 10.25 -4.76
C PRO A 404 -26.75 11.56 -3.95
N LEU A 405 -27.33 12.65 -4.46
CA LEU A 405 -27.40 13.92 -3.72
C LEU A 405 -28.25 13.84 -2.44
N LEU A 406 -29.07 12.80 -2.28
CA LEU A 406 -29.86 12.57 -1.06
C LEU A 406 -29.01 12.44 0.21
N TYR A 407 -27.73 12.05 0.08
CA TYR A 407 -26.79 12.04 1.21
C TYR A 407 -26.63 13.41 1.87
N PHE A 408 -26.88 14.49 1.14
CA PHE A 408 -26.74 15.87 1.63
C PHE A 408 -28.09 16.50 2.01
N ALA A 409 -29.18 15.76 1.94
CA ALA A 409 -30.54 16.27 2.18
C ALA A 409 -31.25 15.64 3.39
N LEU A 410 -30.85 14.43 3.78
CA LEU A 410 -31.50 13.65 4.84
C LEU A 410 -30.77 13.84 6.17
N CYS A 411 -31.42 14.52 7.13
CA CYS A 411 -30.86 14.73 8.46
C CYS A 411 -31.33 13.64 9.43
N CYS A 412 -30.41 13.01 10.17
CA CYS A 412 -30.70 12.02 11.21
C CYS A 412 -30.47 12.58 12.64
N GLY A 413 -30.19 13.88 12.76
CA GLY A 413 -30.01 14.58 14.04
C GLY A 413 -28.63 14.40 14.69
N ASN A 414 -27.56 14.14 13.94
CA ASN A 414 -26.17 14.26 14.42
C ASN A 414 -25.54 15.60 14.03
N HIS A 415 -24.52 16.03 14.78
CA HIS A 415 -23.72 17.22 14.44
C HIS A 415 -23.07 17.15 13.04
N SER A 416 -22.74 15.95 12.56
CA SER A 416 -22.11 15.74 11.24
C SER A 416 -23.12 15.51 10.10
N ASP A 417 -24.42 15.59 10.38
CA ASP A 417 -25.47 15.37 9.38
C ASP A 417 -25.71 16.66 8.56
N PRO A 418 -26.33 16.54 7.37
CA PRO A 418 -26.68 17.71 6.57
C PRO A 418 -27.75 18.58 7.24
N MET A 419 -27.76 19.86 6.86
CA MET A 419 -28.71 20.85 7.35
C MET A 419 -30.13 20.52 6.87
N VAL A 420 -31.11 20.68 7.77
CA VAL A 420 -32.53 20.53 7.41
C VAL A 420 -32.96 21.73 6.56
N ARG A 421 -33.51 21.43 5.39
CA ARG A 421 -34.06 22.39 4.43
C ARG A 421 -35.47 22.01 4.05
N ILE A 422 -36.18 22.98 3.48
CA ILE A 422 -37.46 22.76 2.82
C ILE A 422 -37.15 22.60 1.33
N TYR A 423 -37.57 21.47 0.77
CA TYR A 423 -37.34 21.14 -0.63
C TYR A 423 -38.62 21.31 -1.45
N THR A 424 -38.53 21.93 -2.63
CA THR A 424 -39.67 22.21 -3.50
C THR A 424 -39.54 21.48 -4.85
N PRO A 425 -40.66 21.04 -5.46
CA PRO A 425 -40.60 20.35 -6.75
C PRO A 425 -40.05 21.21 -7.91
N LYS A 426 -40.15 22.54 -7.80
CA LYS A 426 -39.77 23.48 -8.88
C LYS A 426 -38.26 23.52 -9.11
N SER A 427 -37.47 23.32 -8.06
CA SER A 427 -36.01 23.50 -8.06
C SER A 427 -35.27 22.39 -7.32
N ILE A 428 -35.89 21.23 -7.12
CA ILE A 428 -35.38 20.15 -6.25
C ILE A 428 -33.90 19.77 -6.52
N PHE A 429 -33.50 19.64 -7.78
CA PHE A 429 -32.13 19.26 -8.13
C PHE A 429 -31.13 20.37 -7.83
N GLN A 430 -31.50 21.63 -8.06
CA GLN A 430 -30.67 22.78 -7.72
C GLN A 430 -30.55 22.92 -6.19
N GLU A 431 -31.65 22.75 -5.45
CA GLU A 431 -31.66 22.78 -3.99
C GLU A 431 -30.79 21.66 -3.39
N LEU A 432 -30.79 20.47 -4.01
CA LEU A 432 -29.92 19.35 -3.63
C LEU A 432 -28.44 19.62 -3.90
N GLU A 433 -28.11 20.29 -5.01
CA GLU A 433 -26.73 20.70 -5.30
C GLU A 433 -26.23 21.76 -4.31
N VAL A 434 -27.06 22.75 -3.99
CA VAL A 434 -26.74 23.75 -2.95
C VAL A 434 -26.54 23.07 -1.59
N ALA A 435 -27.39 22.09 -1.24
CA ALA A 435 -27.22 21.32 -0.01
C ALA A 435 -25.90 20.53 0.04
N LYS A 436 -25.45 19.96 -1.09
CA LYS A 436 -24.13 19.34 -1.21
C LYS A 436 -23.00 20.34 -0.98
N GLU A 437 -23.04 21.47 -1.68
CA GLU A 437 -21.99 22.49 -1.61
C GLU A 437 -21.81 23.00 -0.17
N GLU A 438 -22.90 23.35 0.51
CA GLU A 438 -22.86 23.79 1.89
C GLU A 438 -22.40 22.70 2.86
N TYR A 439 -22.82 21.45 2.65
CA TYR A 439 -22.35 20.34 3.49
C TYR A 439 -20.84 20.17 3.37
N ILE A 440 -20.31 20.18 2.15
CA ILE A 440 -18.89 20.08 1.85
C ILE A 440 -18.13 21.26 2.47
N HIS A 441 -18.62 22.47 2.27
CA HIS A 441 -18.06 23.70 2.82
C HIS A 441 -17.93 23.64 4.35
N THR A 442 -18.97 23.17 5.04
CA THR A 442 -19.05 23.18 6.51
C THR A 442 -18.26 22.05 7.16
N ASN A 443 -18.18 20.89 6.51
CA ASN A 443 -17.62 19.67 7.11
C ASN A 443 -16.20 19.32 6.64
N ILE A 444 -15.70 19.89 5.55
CA ILE A 444 -14.30 19.69 5.13
C ILE A 444 -13.42 20.73 5.81
N LYS A 445 -12.58 20.27 6.74
CA LYS A 445 -11.55 21.09 7.40
C LYS A 445 -10.17 20.74 6.82
N ILE A 446 -9.36 21.76 6.53
CA ILE A 446 -7.96 21.60 6.12
C ILE A 446 -7.08 22.07 7.28
N PRO A 447 -6.59 21.16 8.16
CA PRO A 447 -5.66 21.56 9.22
C PRO A 447 -4.34 22.00 8.59
N LYS A 448 -3.72 23.07 9.11
CA LYS A 448 -2.40 23.57 8.66
C LYS A 448 -1.39 22.39 8.69
N GLY A 449 -1.01 21.88 7.52
CA GLY A 449 0.02 20.86 7.35
C GLY A 449 -0.40 19.38 7.50
N GLN A 450 -1.69 19.03 7.57
CA GLN A 450 -2.13 17.61 7.67
C GLN A 450 -3.06 17.15 6.54
N LYS A 451 -3.29 15.83 6.47
CA LYS A 451 -4.13 15.14 5.47
C LYS A 451 -5.57 15.66 5.50
N LEU A 452 -6.17 15.86 4.33
CA LEU A 452 -7.59 16.17 4.16
C LEU A 452 -8.45 15.05 4.76
N LEU A 453 -9.31 15.38 5.72
CA LEU A 453 -10.29 14.45 6.29
C LEU A 453 -11.59 14.56 5.50
N LEU A 454 -11.99 13.46 4.85
CA LEU A 454 -13.22 13.41 4.05
C LEU A 454 -14.39 12.92 4.92
N PRO A 455 -15.50 13.67 5.03
CA PRO A 455 -16.70 13.19 5.70
C PRO A 455 -17.28 11.93 5.05
N LYS A 456 -17.84 11.02 5.86
CA LYS A 456 -18.33 9.72 5.38
C LYS A 456 -19.44 9.82 4.33
N LEU A 457 -20.25 10.88 4.39
CA LEU A 457 -21.31 11.13 3.40
C LEU A 457 -20.73 11.50 2.02
N VAL A 458 -19.63 12.25 1.99
CA VAL A 458 -18.93 12.58 0.73
C VAL A 458 -18.29 11.33 0.11
N GLU A 459 -17.78 10.42 0.94
CA GLU A 459 -17.25 9.11 0.47
C GLU A 459 -18.37 8.24 -0.16
N LEU A 460 -19.55 8.19 0.46
CA LEU A 460 -20.70 7.45 -0.07
C LEU A 460 -21.24 8.06 -1.35
N TYR A 461 -21.36 9.39 -1.40
CA TYR A 461 -21.72 10.12 -2.61
C TYR A 461 -20.76 9.82 -3.77
N ALA A 462 -19.45 9.85 -3.52
CA ALA A 462 -18.45 9.55 -4.55
C ALA A 462 -18.58 8.11 -5.07
N LYS A 463 -18.84 7.16 -4.16
CA LYS A 463 -19.01 5.76 -4.50
C LYS A 463 -20.27 5.53 -5.36
N ASP A 464 -21.40 6.07 -4.95
CA ASP A 464 -22.68 5.84 -5.63
C ASP A 464 -22.79 6.67 -6.92
N SER A 465 -22.08 7.81 -7.00
CA SER A 465 -21.92 8.60 -8.23
C SER A 465 -20.81 8.08 -9.16
N SER A 466 -20.15 6.97 -8.82
CA SER A 466 -19.03 6.38 -9.59
C SER A 466 -17.88 7.36 -9.87
N LEU A 467 -17.62 8.31 -8.96
CA LEU A 467 -16.56 9.31 -9.13
C LEU A 467 -15.18 8.68 -8.89
N CYS A 468 -14.26 8.93 -9.81
CA CYS A 468 -12.84 8.65 -9.58
C CYS A 468 -12.25 9.70 -8.63
N MET A 469 -11.05 9.45 -8.09
CA MET A 469 -10.42 10.38 -7.15
C MET A 469 -10.22 11.79 -7.74
N ASN A 470 -10.01 11.91 -9.05
CA ASN A 470 -9.92 13.23 -9.69
C ASN A 470 -11.29 13.92 -9.74
N GLY A 471 -12.36 13.21 -10.13
CA GLY A 471 -13.71 13.77 -10.14
C GLY A 471 -14.19 14.19 -8.74
N LEU A 472 -13.82 13.45 -7.70
CA LEU A 472 -14.10 13.85 -6.32
C LEU A 472 -13.30 15.10 -5.90
N ILE A 473 -12.03 15.23 -6.34
CA ILE A 473 -11.24 16.44 -6.13
C ILE A 473 -11.89 17.64 -6.83
N ASP A 474 -12.38 17.46 -8.07
CA ASP A 474 -13.05 18.52 -8.83
C ASP A 474 -14.34 18.98 -8.14
N VAL A 475 -15.14 18.05 -7.61
CA VAL A 475 -16.35 18.36 -6.83
C VAL A 475 -16.00 19.13 -5.56
N ILE A 476 -14.95 18.71 -4.84
CA ILE A 476 -14.49 19.41 -3.63
C ILE A 476 -13.94 20.80 -3.99
N GLU A 477 -13.21 20.93 -5.10
CA GLU A 477 -12.65 22.20 -5.57
C GLU A 477 -13.74 23.21 -5.92
N HIS A 478 -14.81 22.78 -6.60
CA HIS A 478 -15.93 23.66 -6.94
C HIS A 478 -16.77 24.07 -5.72
N SER A 479 -16.77 23.26 -4.65
CA SER A 479 -17.56 23.50 -3.44
C SER A 479 -16.81 24.23 -2.32
N ILE A 480 -15.53 24.58 -2.51
CA ILE A 480 -14.69 25.27 -1.51
C ILE A 480 -14.43 26.73 -1.95
N PRO A 481 -14.41 27.73 -1.04
CA PRO A 481 -14.17 29.13 -1.39
C PRO A 481 -12.81 29.37 -2.04
N GLU A 482 -12.71 30.37 -2.92
CA GLU A 482 -11.50 30.68 -3.71
C GLU A 482 -10.22 30.84 -2.86
N MET A 483 -10.34 31.35 -1.63
CA MET A 483 -9.21 31.51 -0.70
C MET A 483 -8.56 30.16 -0.33
N TYR A 484 -9.36 29.11 -0.18
CA TYR A 484 -8.88 27.75 0.09
C TYR A 484 -8.55 26.99 -1.20
N SER A 485 -9.13 27.38 -2.35
CA SER A 485 -8.80 26.81 -3.67
C SER A 485 -7.31 26.95 -4.02
N LYS A 486 -6.67 28.08 -3.68
CA LYS A 486 -5.22 28.27 -3.92
C LYS A 486 -4.35 27.30 -3.10
N SER A 487 -4.68 27.11 -1.82
CA SER A 487 -4.02 26.14 -0.95
C SER A 487 -4.32 24.70 -1.37
N PHE A 488 -5.56 24.42 -1.77
CA PHE A 488 -5.98 23.11 -2.27
C PHE A 488 -5.31 22.76 -3.60
N LYS A 489 -5.18 23.71 -4.54
CA LYS A 489 -4.35 23.58 -5.75
C LYS A 489 -2.91 23.27 -5.39
N LYS A 490 -2.39 23.84 -4.29
CA LYS A 490 -1.04 23.54 -3.77
C LYS A 490 -0.86 22.11 -3.27
N TYR A 491 -1.92 21.49 -2.76
CA TYR A 491 -1.90 20.10 -2.28
C TYR A 491 -2.43 19.07 -3.30
N SER A 492 -3.21 19.50 -4.30
CA SER A 492 -3.67 18.68 -5.43
C SER A 492 -2.63 18.62 -6.56
N HIS A 493 -1.49 19.30 -6.38
CA HIS A 493 -0.43 19.47 -7.35
C HIS A 493 -0.04 18.18 -8.09
N ARG A 494 -0.24 18.30 -9.41
CA ARG A 494 0.11 17.42 -10.53
C ARG A 494 1.24 16.46 -10.17
N VAL A 495 0.89 15.21 -9.88
CA VAL A 495 1.85 14.09 -9.99
C VAL A 495 2.22 13.89 -11.46
N PRO A 496 3.40 13.34 -11.78
CA PRO A 496 3.77 13.08 -13.18
C PRO A 496 2.69 12.27 -13.92
N PRO A 497 2.48 12.54 -15.22
CA PRO A 497 1.52 11.80 -16.03
C PRO A 497 1.89 10.32 -16.15
N GLY A 498 0.90 9.46 -16.42
CA GLY A 498 1.11 8.01 -16.57
C GLY A 498 0.20 7.15 -15.69
N SER A 499 0.11 5.86 -15.99
CA SER A 499 -0.76 4.91 -15.29
C SER A 499 0.02 4.08 -14.28
N LEU A 500 -0.53 3.91 -13.07
CA LEU A 500 0.04 2.98 -12.08
C LEU A 500 -0.13 1.50 -12.48
N GLY A 501 -0.93 1.20 -13.50
CA GLY A 501 -1.15 -0.18 -13.97
C GLY A 501 -2.00 -1.01 -13.01
N LEU A 502 -1.83 -2.34 -13.08
CA LEU A 502 -2.59 -3.28 -12.25
C LEU A 502 -2.24 -3.14 -10.76
N PRO A 503 -3.17 -3.40 -9.82
CA PRO A 503 -2.86 -3.40 -8.39
C PRO A 503 -1.69 -4.33 -8.04
N LEU A 504 -0.82 -3.92 -7.11
CA LEU A 504 0.37 -4.61 -6.59
C LEU A 504 1.52 -4.84 -7.59
N ILE A 505 1.23 -5.20 -8.83
CA ILE A 505 2.24 -5.56 -9.84
C ILE A 505 2.57 -4.37 -10.76
N GLY A 506 1.61 -3.50 -11.00
CA GLY A 506 1.76 -2.34 -11.86
C GLY A 506 2.18 -2.72 -13.28
N GLN A 507 3.26 -2.11 -13.75
CA GLN A 507 3.89 -2.35 -15.05
C GLN A 507 5.19 -3.17 -14.93
N SER A 508 5.42 -3.85 -13.79
CA SER A 508 6.68 -4.56 -13.53
C SER A 508 6.95 -5.65 -14.57
N PHE A 509 5.92 -6.40 -15.00
CA PHE A 509 6.10 -7.44 -16.01
C PHE A 509 6.42 -6.87 -17.39
N ASP A 510 5.88 -5.70 -17.73
CA ASP A 510 6.18 -5.05 -19.01
C ASP A 510 7.63 -4.58 -19.03
N LEU A 511 8.11 -3.97 -17.93
CA LEU A 511 9.52 -3.63 -17.79
C LEU A 511 10.41 -4.88 -17.84
N LEU A 512 10.06 -5.94 -17.11
CA LEU A 512 10.82 -7.20 -17.14
C LEU A 512 10.83 -7.85 -18.53
N ARG A 513 9.74 -7.74 -19.30
CA ARG A 513 9.67 -8.21 -20.69
C ARG A 513 10.58 -7.39 -21.59
N ALA A 514 10.57 -6.06 -21.45
CA ALA A 514 11.46 -5.17 -22.19
C ALA A 514 12.94 -5.44 -21.88
N LEU A 515 13.30 -5.62 -20.61
CA LEU A 515 14.65 -6.02 -20.19
C LEU A 515 15.07 -7.36 -20.79
N LYS A 516 14.18 -8.37 -20.75
CA LYS A 516 14.42 -9.68 -21.35
C LYS A 516 14.61 -9.63 -22.86
N ALA A 517 13.97 -8.68 -23.54
CA ALA A 517 14.08 -8.49 -24.97
C ALA A 517 15.20 -7.52 -25.39
N ASP A 518 15.96 -6.97 -24.44
CA ASP A 518 16.94 -5.89 -24.66
C ASP A 518 16.33 -4.66 -25.37
N LYS A 519 15.13 -4.28 -24.93
CA LYS A 519 14.31 -3.19 -25.50
C LYS A 519 13.89 -2.17 -24.45
N VAL A 520 14.70 -1.97 -23.41
CA VAL A 520 14.34 -1.09 -22.30
C VAL A 520 14.32 0.38 -22.74
N GLU A 521 15.20 0.76 -23.66
CA GLU A 521 15.29 2.09 -24.25
C GLU A 521 14.04 2.38 -25.07
N GLU A 522 13.63 1.46 -25.95
CA GLU A 522 12.36 1.52 -26.70
C GLU A 522 11.17 1.67 -25.73
N TRP A 523 11.12 0.84 -24.69
CA TRP A 523 10.07 0.87 -23.67
C TRP A 523 10.01 2.21 -22.91
N CYS A 524 11.16 2.86 -22.67
CA CYS A 524 11.24 4.19 -22.09
C CYS A 524 10.78 5.26 -23.09
N GLN A 525 11.25 5.19 -24.34
CA GLN A 525 10.92 6.14 -25.41
C GLN A 525 9.43 6.16 -25.73
N GLU A 526 8.77 5.01 -25.80
CA GLU A 526 7.31 4.92 -25.99
C GLU A 526 6.54 5.69 -24.90
N ARG A 527 7.00 5.60 -23.65
CA ARG A 527 6.39 6.31 -22.52
C ARG A 527 6.71 7.79 -22.52
N ILE A 528 7.92 8.16 -22.92
CA ILE A 528 8.30 9.56 -23.11
C ILE A 528 7.43 10.20 -24.20
N ALA A 529 7.20 9.51 -25.31
CA ALA A 529 6.33 9.99 -26.39
C ALA A 529 4.87 10.17 -25.92
N LYS A 530 4.40 9.26 -25.05
CA LYS A 530 3.00 9.27 -24.56
C LYS A 530 2.75 10.21 -23.37
N HIS A 531 3.72 10.38 -22.50
CA HIS A 531 3.55 11.03 -21.20
C HIS A 531 4.52 12.20 -20.98
N GLY A 532 5.49 12.43 -21.86
CA GLY A 532 6.54 13.42 -21.70
C GLY A 532 7.78 12.88 -20.96
N HIS A 533 8.79 13.73 -20.82
CA HIS A 533 10.11 13.39 -20.26
C HIS A 533 10.09 12.86 -18.82
N MET A 534 8.99 13.08 -18.09
CA MET A 534 8.77 12.59 -16.73
C MET A 534 7.41 11.93 -16.65
N TRP A 535 7.37 10.70 -16.13
CA TRP A 535 6.14 9.94 -16.03
C TRP A 535 6.12 9.02 -14.82
N LYS A 536 4.92 8.57 -14.43
CA LYS A 536 4.69 7.64 -13.32
C LYS A 536 4.20 6.26 -13.78
N ALA A 537 4.63 5.24 -13.05
CA ALA A 537 4.09 3.88 -13.11
C ALA A 537 4.07 3.25 -11.71
N SER A 538 3.63 2.00 -11.58
CA SER A 538 3.98 1.18 -10.42
C SER A 538 4.97 0.09 -10.86
N LEU A 539 6.11 0.00 -10.18
CA LEU A 539 7.17 -0.95 -10.45
C LEU A 539 7.61 -1.60 -9.14
N PHE A 540 7.70 -2.93 -9.14
CA PHE A 540 8.12 -3.77 -8.02
C PHE A 540 7.36 -3.49 -6.71
N GLY A 541 6.07 -3.15 -6.81
CA GLY A 541 5.19 -2.88 -5.66
C GLY A 541 5.16 -1.41 -5.20
N TYR A 542 5.87 -0.50 -5.88
CA TYR A 542 5.92 0.92 -5.51
C TYR A 542 5.45 1.82 -6.64
N PRO A 543 4.68 2.88 -6.36
CA PRO A 543 4.57 4.03 -7.25
C PRO A 543 5.98 4.54 -7.57
N THR A 544 6.29 4.66 -8.85
CA THR A 544 7.63 4.97 -9.36
C THR A 544 7.55 6.10 -10.37
N VAL A 545 8.41 7.11 -10.22
CA VAL A 545 8.64 8.17 -11.22
C VAL A 545 9.89 7.83 -12.00
N PHE A 546 9.81 7.93 -13.32
CA PHE A 546 10.95 7.79 -14.21
C PHE A 546 11.58 9.14 -14.50
N LEU A 547 12.91 9.20 -14.40
CA LEU A 547 13.72 10.36 -14.76
C LEU A 547 14.91 9.92 -15.66
N HIS A 548 15.39 10.83 -16.50
CA HIS A 548 16.60 10.63 -17.31
C HIS A 548 17.27 11.98 -17.65
N GLY A 549 18.49 11.94 -18.17
CA GLY A 549 19.25 13.13 -18.59
C GLY A 549 20.10 13.74 -17.47
N THR A 550 21.01 14.64 -17.86
CA THR A 550 22.05 15.20 -16.97
C THR A 550 21.47 15.93 -15.75
N THR A 551 20.39 16.68 -15.92
CA THR A 551 19.70 17.37 -14.82
C THR A 551 19.13 16.40 -13.80
N ALA A 552 18.50 15.32 -14.25
CA ALA A 552 17.97 14.27 -13.38
C ALA A 552 19.08 13.49 -12.68
N ASN A 553 20.14 13.17 -13.43
CA ASN A 553 21.31 12.48 -12.89
C ASN A 553 21.96 13.33 -11.79
N LYS A 554 22.23 14.61 -12.05
CA LYS A 554 22.76 15.54 -11.06
C LYS A 554 21.86 15.56 -9.83
N PHE A 555 20.55 15.78 -10.00
CA PHE A 555 19.60 15.76 -8.91
C PHE A 555 19.71 14.49 -8.06
N VAL A 556 19.62 13.30 -8.67
CA VAL A 556 19.66 12.02 -7.94
C VAL A 556 21.01 11.76 -7.24
N TYR A 557 22.14 12.18 -7.82
CA TYR A 557 23.48 11.92 -7.26
C TYR A 557 24.00 12.99 -6.31
N THR A 558 23.40 14.19 -6.28
CA THR A 558 23.81 15.27 -5.37
C THR A 558 22.77 15.61 -4.31
N CYS A 559 21.55 15.10 -4.43
CA CYS A 559 20.49 15.32 -3.44
C CYS A 559 20.87 14.71 -2.09
N ASP A 560 20.52 15.41 -1.01
CA ASP A 560 20.77 14.98 0.35
C ASP A 560 19.94 13.74 0.71
N SER A 561 20.42 12.97 1.70
CA SER A 561 19.76 11.75 2.14
C SER A 561 18.45 11.97 2.89
N ASN A 562 18.11 13.20 3.30
CA ASN A 562 16.83 13.49 3.94
C ASN A 562 15.73 13.69 2.90
N THR A 563 16.10 14.03 1.66
CA THR A 563 15.19 14.20 0.53
C THR A 563 15.07 12.92 -0.31
N LEU A 564 16.19 12.34 -0.76
CA LEU A 564 16.24 11.08 -1.51
C LEU A 564 17.07 10.03 -0.78
N ILE A 565 16.41 9.00 -0.26
CA ILE A 565 17.07 7.88 0.41
C ILE A 565 17.43 6.76 -0.57
N ASN A 566 18.51 6.05 -0.25
CA ASN A 566 19.09 5.00 -1.09
C ASN A 566 18.39 3.64 -0.92
N LYS A 567 17.07 3.63 -0.76
CA LYS A 567 16.28 2.39 -0.58
C LYS A 567 16.05 1.70 -1.92
N GLN A 568 16.44 0.44 -2.03
CA GLN A 568 16.19 -0.38 -3.22
C GLN A 568 14.78 -1.01 -3.18
N PRO A 569 14.27 -1.47 -4.34
CA PRO A 569 13.07 -2.31 -4.39
C PRO A 569 13.21 -3.54 -3.47
N PRO A 570 12.11 -4.04 -2.86
CA PRO A 570 12.16 -5.22 -1.98
C PRO A 570 12.73 -6.48 -2.63
N SER A 571 12.67 -6.58 -3.95
CA SER A 571 13.27 -7.70 -4.68
C SER A 571 14.80 -7.72 -4.51
N ILE A 572 15.43 -6.55 -4.47
CA ILE A 572 16.87 -6.37 -4.29
C ILE A 572 17.21 -6.45 -2.80
N SER A 573 16.57 -5.63 -1.98
CA SER A 573 16.96 -5.45 -0.57
C SER A 573 16.71 -6.70 0.29
N ARG A 574 15.71 -7.53 -0.02
CA ARG A 574 15.50 -8.79 0.72
C ARG A 574 16.49 -9.90 0.36
N ILE A 575 17.10 -9.84 -0.82
CA ILE A 575 18.09 -10.83 -1.28
C ILE A 575 19.51 -10.37 -0.93
N LEU A 576 19.83 -9.11 -1.16
CA LEU A 576 21.18 -8.56 -0.92
C LEU A 576 21.34 -8.01 0.51
N GLY A 577 20.25 -7.89 1.26
CA GLY A 577 20.25 -7.36 2.61
C GLY A 577 19.93 -5.87 2.67
N THR A 578 19.70 -5.38 3.88
CA THR A 578 19.28 -3.99 4.13
C THR A 578 20.36 -3.13 4.77
N ARG A 579 21.47 -3.73 5.23
CA ARG A 579 22.60 -3.05 5.89
C ARG A 579 23.86 -3.09 5.01
N ASN A 580 23.73 -2.70 3.75
CA ASN A 580 24.84 -2.67 2.80
C ASN A 580 25.03 -1.30 2.15
N ILE A 581 26.18 -1.10 1.49
CA ILE A 581 26.56 0.16 0.86
C ILE A 581 25.55 0.72 -0.17
N LEU A 582 24.69 -0.12 -0.77
CA LEU A 582 23.63 0.37 -1.66
C LEU A 582 22.44 0.98 -0.91
N GLU A 583 22.21 0.58 0.34
CA GLU A 583 21.07 0.94 1.19
C GLU A 583 21.42 2.03 2.22
N LEU A 584 22.62 1.95 2.79
CA LEU A 584 23.12 2.87 3.82
C LEU A 584 23.20 4.31 3.30
N SER A 585 23.12 5.30 4.19
CA SER A 585 23.20 6.74 3.87
C SER A 585 24.00 7.50 4.92
N GLY A 586 24.35 8.76 4.66
CA GLY A 586 25.07 9.60 5.63
C GLY A 586 26.41 9.01 6.11
N ALA A 587 26.62 9.06 7.43
CA ALA A 587 27.83 8.57 8.09
C ALA A 587 28.07 7.08 7.87
N ASP A 588 27.03 6.24 8.01
CA ASP A 588 27.14 4.79 7.80
C ASP A 588 27.67 4.43 6.41
N HIS A 589 27.13 5.08 5.38
CA HIS A 589 27.62 4.90 4.02
C HIS A 589 29.08 5.36 3.86
N LYS A 590 29.43 6.53 4.41
CA LYS A 590 30.79 7.08 4.34
C LYS A 590 31.79 6.13 5.00
N ARG A 591 31.44 5.58 6.16
CA ARG A 591 32.23 4.63 6.94
C ARG A 591 32.51 3.34 6.17
N VAL A 592 31.46 2.68 5.66
CA VAL A 592 31.61 1.46 4.84
C VAL A 592 32.37 1.73 3.55
N LYS A 593 32.07 2.85 2.87
CA LYS A 593 32.77 3.24 1.64
C LYS A 593 34.26 3.48 1.90
N ALA A 594 34.63 4.10 3.02
CA ALA A 594 36.02 4.34 3.38
C ALA A 594 36.79 3.03 3.55
N ALA A 595 36.20 2.04 4.23
CA ALA A 595 36.78 0.70 4.36
C ALA A 595 37.02 0.04 3.00
N LEU A 596 36.02 0.03 2.11
CA LEU A 596 36.16 -0.52 0.75
C LEU A 596 37.22 0.20 -0.07
N VAL A 597 37.18 1.53 -0.09
CA VAL A 597 38.14 2.34 -0.85
C VAL A 597 39.56 2.11 -0.35
N SER A 598 39.77 1.85 0.95
CA SER A 598 41.10 1.59 1.51
C SER A 598 41.79 0.38 0.86
N LEU A 599 41.04 -0.64 0.42
CA LEU A 599 41.54 -1.83 -0.26
C LEU A 599 41.62 -1.68 -1.78
N LEU A 600 40.91 -0.69 -2.34
CA LEU A 600 40.73 -0.51 -3.78
C LEU A 600 41.51 0.70 -4.31
N LYS A 601 42.39 1.30 -3.51
CA LYS A 601 43.26 2.37 -3.98
C LYS A 601 44.35 1.83 -4.90
N PRO A 602 44.81 2.61 -5.90
CA PRO A 602 45.90 2.22 -6.79
C PRO A 602 47.15 1.67 -6.08
N GLU A 603 47.51 2.23 -4.92
CA GLU A 603 48.70 1.80 -4.17
C GLU A 603 48.59 0.37 -3.64
N VAL A 604 47.37 -0.06 -3.28
CA VAL A 604 47.09 -1.43 -2.82
C VAL A 604 46.89 -2.36 -4.02
N LEU A 605 46.12 -1.93 -5.03
CA LEU A 605 45.86 -2.72 -6.23
C LEU A 605 47.14 -3.07 -6.99
N ARG A 606 48.18 -2.24 -6.92
CA ARG A 606 49.51 -2.55 -7.46
C ARG A 606 50.05 -3.89 -6.96
N GLN A 607 49.77 -4.26 -5.71
CA GLN A 607 50.20 -5.52 -5.12
C GLN A 607 49.35 -6.72 -5.60
N TYR A 608 48.15 -6.46 -6.12
CA TYR A 608 47.23 -7.47 -6.61
C TYR A 608 47.39 -7.78 -8.09
N VAL A 609 48.14 -6.99 -8.87
CA VAL A 609 48.29 -7.22 -10.32
C VAL A 609 48.87 -8.60 -10.59
N ALA A 610 49.98 -8.97 -9.93
CA ALA A 610 50.60 -10.28 -10.13
C ALA A 610 49.67 -11.44 -9.75
N LYS A 611 48.98 -11.33 -8.60
CA LYS A 611 48.00 -12.35 -8.17
C LYS A 611 46.81 -12.46 -9.12
N ALA A 612 46.34 -11.34 -9.66
CA ALA A 612 45.27 -11.33 -10.66
C ALA A 612 45.71 -11.97 -11.98
N ASP A 613 46.93 -11.67 -12.41
CA ASP A 613 47.52 -12.23 -13.62
C ASP A 613 47.76 -13.75 -13.48
N GLU A 614 48.20 -14.21 -12.31
CA GLU A 614 48.30 -15.65 -11.98
C GLU A 614 46.93 -16.34 -12.06
N GLU A 615 45.89 -15.78 -11.44
CA GLU A 615 44.53 -16.33 -11.50
C GLU A 615 43.96 -16.37 -12.92
N ILE A 616 44.24 -15.33 -13.73
CA ILE A 616 43.82 -15.26 -15.12
C ILE A 616 44.55 -16.29 -15.98
N GLN A 617 45.87 -16.41 -15.83
CA GLN A 617 46.67 -17.41 -16.55
C GLN A 617 46.20 -18.82 -16.23
N HIS A 618 46.03 -19.13 -14.94
CA HIS A 618 45.51 -20.43 -14.51
C HIS A 618 44.12 -20.73 -15.09
N HIS A 619 43.23 -19.73 -15.15
CA HIS A 619 41.91 -19.87 -15.76
C HIS A 619 42.00 -20.17 -17.27
N LEU A 620 42.86 -19.46 -18.00
CA LEU A 620 43.06 -19.68 -19.44
C LEU A 620 43.66 -21.07 -19.70
N GLU A 621 44.66 -21.48 -18.94
CA GLU A 621 45.26 -22.82 -19.03
C GLU A 621 44.24 -23.93 -18.79
N THR A 622 43.40 -23.77 -17.76
CA THR A 622 42.44 -24.81 -17.35
C THR A 622 41.26 -24.92 -18.30
N HIS A 623 40.75 -23.78 -18.81
CA HIS A 623 39.46 -23.75 -19.50
C HIS A 623 39.53 -23.41 -20.98
N TRP A 624 40.63 -22.84 -21.47
CA TRP A 624 40.77 -22.37 -22.86
C TRP A 624 41.82 -23.17 -23.62
N CYS A 625 43.00 -23.40 -23.04
CA CYS A 625 44.07 -24.16 -23.70
C CYS A 625 43.61 -25.57 -24.10
N GLY A 626 43.96 -25.97 -25.33
CA GLY A 626 43.59 -27.28 -25.88
C GLY A 626 42.12 -27.44 -26.27
N LYS A 627 41.30 -26.39 -26.19
CA LYS A 627 39.91 -26.39 -26.68
C LYS A 627 39.84 -25.75 -28.07
N ASN A 628 38.93 -26.25 -28.91
CA ASN A 628 38.64 -25.63 -30.21
C ASN A 628 37.53 -24.57 -30.09
N GLU A 629 36.58 -24.77 -29.17
CA GLU A 629 35.45 -23.87 -28.93
C GLU A 629 35.22 -23.68 -27.44
N VAL A 630 34.87 -22.45 -27.04
CA VAL A 630 34.60 -22.09 -25.64
C VAL A 630 33.37 -21.19 -25.53
N ARG A 631 32.58 -21.39 -24.47
CA ARG A 631 31.50 -20.48 -24.09
C ARG A 631 32.08 -19.40 -23.19
N VAL A 632 32.27 -18.21 -23.74
CA VAL A 632 33.02 -17.13 -23.10
C VAL A 632 32.34 -16.65 -21.83
N GLN A 633 31.04 -16.35 -21.87
CA GLN A 633 30.36 -15.68 -20.76
C GLN A 633 30.35 -16.53 -19.47
N PRO A 634 30.01 -17.83 -19.49
CA PRO A 634 30.08 -18.66 -18.28
C PRO A 634 31.49 -18.75 -17.69
N LEU A 635 32.52 -18.86 -18.53
CA LEU A 635 33.91 -18.97 -18.09
C LEU A 635 34.39 -17.66 -17.44
N ILE A 636 34.14 -16.53 -18.09
CA ILE A 636 34.51 -15.21 -17.55
C ILE A 636 33.78 -14.93 -16.24
N LYS A 637 32.51 -15.33 -16.09
CA LYS A 637 31.79 -15.23 -14.80
C LYS A 637 32.48 -16.05 -13.69
N THR A 638 32.93 -17.26 -14.00
CA THR A 638 33.72 -18.06 -13.03
C THR A 638 35.04 -17.38 -12.69
N LEU A 639 35.72 -16.80 -13.69
CA LEU A 639 36.97 -16.07 -13.49
C LEU A 639 36.79 -14.86 -12.55
N THR A 640 35.81 -14.00 -12.80
CA THR A 640 35.59 -12.81 -11.96
C THR A 640 35.16 -13.17 -10.55
N PHE A 641 34.41 -14.27 -10.37
CA PHE A 641 34.15 -14.82 -9.03
C PHE A 641 35.44 -15.23 -8.31
N ASN A 642 36.33 -15.92 -9.03
CA ASN A 642 37.58 -16.38 -8.46
C ASN A 642 38.51 -15.22 -8.11
N LEU A 643 38.62 -14.22 -8.99
CA LEU A 643 39.38 -12.99 -8.75
C LEU A 643 38.89 -12.28 -7.48
N ILE A 644 37.59 -12.03 -7.35
CA ILE A 644 37.07 -11.33 -6.17
C ILE A 644 37.32 -12.14 -4.89
N CYS A 645 37.17 -13.47 -4.93
CA CYS A 645 37.49 -14.36 -3.80
C CYS A 645 38.96 -14.27 -3.39
N SER A 646 39.88 -14.34 -4.35
CA SER A 646 41.33 -14.32 -4.11
C SER A 646 41.87 -12.97 -3.67
N LEU A 647 41.37 -11.89 -4.28
CA LEU A 647 41.92 -10.54 -4.13
C LEU A 647 41.31 -9.78 -2.96
N LEU A 648 39.98 -9.84 -2.78
CA LEU A 648 39.30 -9.04 -1.75
C LEU A 648 38.87 -9.83 -0.52
N PHE A 649 38.70 -11.14 -0.61
CA PHE A 649 38.18 -11.95 0.50
C PHE A 649 39.19 -12.95 1.07
N GLY A 650 40.35 -13.09 0.42
CA GLY A 650 41.38 -14.06 0.81
C GLY A 650 40.81 -15.48 0.94
N ILE A 651 39.86 -15.84 0.07
CA ILE A 651 39.28 -17.18 -0.03
C ILE A 651 40.03 -17.88 -1.13
N GLU A 652 41.00 -18.73 -0.79
CA GLU A 652 41.85 -19.45 -1.76
C GLU A 652 41.11 -20.54 -2.57
N ARG A 653 41.78 -21.09 -3.60
CA ARG A 653 41.21 -22.12 -4.48
C ARG A 653 40.85 -23.37 -3.66
N GLY A 654 39.67 -23.94 -3.88
CA GLY A 654 39.26 -25.19 -3.23
C GLY A 654 37.76 -25.34 -3.00
N PRO A 655 37.33 -26.40 -2.28
CA PRO A 655 35.93 -26.78 -2.16
C PRO A 655 35.02 -25.72 -1.54
N LYS A 656 35.55 -24.90 -0.61
CA LYS A 656 34.81 -23.78 -0.01
C LYS A 656 34.39 -22.77 -1.09
N ARG A 657 35.31 -22.36 -1.96
CA ARG A 657 35.08 -21.41 -3.07
C ARG A 657 34.07 -21.99 -4.07
N GLU A 658 34.24 -23.25 -4.46
CA GLU A 658 33.37 -23.93 -5.42
C GLU A 658 31.92 -24.04 -4.94
N LYS A 659 31.70 -24.25 -3.63
CA LYS A 659 30.36 -24.33 -3.04
C LYS A 659 29.64 -22.97 -2.97
N LEU A 660 30.39 -21.86 -2.87
CA LEU A 660 29.81 -20.51 -2.80
C LEU A 660 29.25 -20.06 -4.16
N LEU A 661 29.97 -20.33 -5.26
CA LEU A 661 29.63 -19.86 -6.60
C LEU A 661 28.16 -20.09 -7.03
N PRO A 662 27.59 -21.31 -6.97
CA PRO A 662 26.21 -21.54 -7.40
C PRO A 662 25.18 -20.80 -6.52
N LEU A 663 25.47 -20.59 -5.23
CA LEU A 663 24.59 -19.83 -4.34
C LEU A 663 24.55 -18.35 -4.73
N PHE A 664 25.71 -17.77 -5.08
CA PHE A 664 25.77 -16.40 -5.57
C PHE A 664 25.07 -16.24 -6.91
N GLN A 665 25.23 -17.19 -7.83
CA GLN A 665 24.52 -17.19 -9.11
C GLN A 665 23.00 -17.17 -8.91
N ASP A 666 22.48 -18.05 -8.06
CA ASP A 666 21.05 -18.12 -7.72
C ASP A 666 20.52 -16.80 -7.12
N MET A 667 21.32 -16.14 -6.28
CA MET A 667 20.97 -14.83 -5.72
C MET A 667 20.88 -13.76 -6.80
N ILE A 668 21.92 -13.63 -7.64
CA ILE A 668 22.02 -12.57 -8.66
C ILE A 668 20.96 -12.72 -9.74
N GLU A 669 20.68 -13.93 -10.21
CA GLU A 669 19.61 -14.19 -11.18
C GLU A 669 18.20 -13.82 -10.62
N SER A 670 18.10 -13.59 -9.29
CA SER A 670 16.83 -13.39 -8.58
C SER A 670 16.59 -11.96 -8.07
N VAL A 671 17.57 -11.04 -8.11
CA VAL A 671 17.46 -9.70 -7.49
C VAL A 671 16.43 -8.78 -8.16
N LEU A 672 16.22 -8.93 -9.46
CA LEU A 672 15.25 -8.14 -10.23
C LEU A 672 14.05 -8.99 -10.63
N ALA A 673 13.28 -9.42 -9.62
CA ALA A 673 12.06 -10.20 -9.78
C ALA A 673 10.88 -9.51 -9.10
N VAL A 674 9.65 -9.89 -9.44
CA VAL A 674 8.48 -9.45 -8.66
C VAL A 674 8.57 -10.09 -7.27
N PRO A 675 8.46 -9.33 -6.16
CA PRO A 675 8.77 -9.80 -4.80
C PRO A 675 7.67 -10.70 -4.19
N VAL A 676 7.28 -11.75 -4.92
CA VAL A 676 6.30 -12.76 -4.48
C VAL A 676 7.05 -14.03 -4.07
N ASN A 677 6.98 -14.35 -2.78
CA ASN A 677 7.69 -15.49 -2.18
C ASN A 677 6.86 -16.79 -2.30
N LEU A 678 6.82 -17.40 -3.48
CA LEU A 678 6.18 -18.69 -3.74
C LEU A 678 7.23 -19.72 -4.22
N PRO A 679 7.08 -21.03 -3.94
CA PRO A 679 8.13 -22.02 -4.17
C PRO A 679 8.70 -22.10 -5.60
N PHE A 680 7.93 -21.66 -6.60
CA PHE A 680 8.28 -21.70 -8.02
C PHE A 680 8.78 -20.35 -8.58
N THR A 681 8.88 -19.31 -7.77
CA THR A 681 9.33 -17.98 -8.24
C THR A 681 10.85 -17.83 -8.15
N GLN A 682 11.43 -17.05 -9.08
CA GLN A 682 12.85 -16.67 -9.01
C GLN A 682 13.18 -16.00 -7.68
N PHE A 683 12.29 -15.13 -7.18
CA PHE A 683 12.47 -14.47 -5.90
C PHE A 683 12.63 -15.46 -4.73
N ASN A 684 11.87 -16.56 -4.70
CA ASN A 684 12.04 -17.61 -3.68
C ASN A 684 13.38 -18.35 -3.80
N ARG A 685 13.86 -18.61 -5.02
CA ARG A 685 15.19 -19.22 -5.28
C ARG A 685 16.29 -18.35 -4.69
N GLY A 686 16.27 -17.04 -4.96
CA GLY A 686 17.22 -16.08 -4.38
C GLY A 686 17.21 -16.05 -2.85
N LEU A 687 16.02 -16.07 -2.23
CA LEU A 687 15.89 -16.12 -0.77
C LEU A 687 16.44 -17.42 -0.17
N LYS A 688 16.19 -18.56 -0.82
CA LYS A 688 16.76 -19.87 -0.40
C LYS A 688 18.29 -19.88 -0.52
N ALA A 689 18.83 -19.32 -1.60
CA ALA A 689 20.27 -19.20 -1.79
C ALA A 689 20.90 -18.33 -0.70
N ARG A 690 20.33 -17.14 -0.41
CA ARG A 690 20.75 -16.28 0.71
C ARG A 690 20.74 -17.03 2.04
N LYS A 691 19.67 -17.77 2.35
CA LYS A 691 19.53 -18.54 3.60
C LYS A 691 20.64 -19.58 3.79
N LYS A 692 21.16 -20.15 2.70
CA LYS A 692 22.29 -21.09 2.73
C LYS A 692 23.65 -20.39 2.76
N LEU A 693 23.76 -19.25 2.08
CA LEU A 693 25.00 -18.51 1.93
C LEU A 693 25.42 -17.79 3.21
N VAL A 694 24.48 -17.14 3.91
CA VAL A 694 24.77 -16.33 5.09
C VAL A 694 25.53 -17.11 6.18
N PRO A 695 25.12 -18.33 6.58
CA PRO A 695 25.87 -19.13 7.54
C PRO A 695 27.31 -19.41 7.10
N MET A 696 27.53 -19.75 5.82
CA MET A 696 28.88 -20.03 5.30
C MET A 696 29.79 -18.79 5.37
N LEU A 697 29.24 -17.60 5.14
CA LEU A 697 30.00 -16.36 5.24
C LEU A 697 30.24 -15.94 6.70
N LEU A 698 29.32 -16.25 7.61
CA LEU A 698 29.52 -16.07 9.06
C LEU A 698 30.64 -16.96 9.57
N ASP A 699 30.66 -18.24 9.17
CA ASP A 699 31.74 -19.17 9.51
C ASP A 699 33.10 -18.61 9.04
N LEU A 700 33.18 -18.09 7.81
CA LEU A 700 34.39 -17.43 7.29
C LEU A 700 34.75 -16.17 8.08
N LEU A 701 33.77 -15.35 8.47
CA LEU A 701 34.00 -14.17 9.29
C LEU A 701 34.61 -14.55 10.64
N HIS A 702 34.11 -15.62 11.27
CA HIS A 702 34.63 -16.12 12.55
C HIS A 702 36.05 -16.70 12.39
N GLU A 703 36.29 -17.51 11.36
CA GLU A 703 37.64 -18.01 11.03
C GLU A 703 38.65 -16.87 10.86
N LYS A 704 38.26 -15.81 10.13
CA LYS A 704 39.10 -14.63 9.88
C LYS A 704 39.33 -13.79 11.14
N ARG A 705 38.31 -13.66 12.00
CA ARG A 705 38.42 -12.95 13.29
C ARG A 705 39.45 -13.62 14.20
N VAL A 706 39.35 -14.94 14.36
CA VAL A 706 40.30 -15.72 15.20
C VAL A 706 41.72 -15.59 14.65
N ALA A 707 41.91 -15.80 13.34
CA ALA A 707 43.24 -15.70 12.72
C ALA A 707 43.86 -14.30 12.88
N HIS A 708 43.05 -13.23 12.83
CA HIS A 708 43.52 -11.86 13.03
C HIS A 708 43.85 -11.53 14.50
N GLU A 709 43.19 -12.18 15.46
CA GLU A 709 43.53 -12.07 16.88
C GLU A 709 44.83 -12.82 17.22
N GLU A 710 45.08 -13.95 16.56
CA GLU A 710 46.29 -14.78 16.75
C GLU A 710 47.51 -14.26 15.99
N GLN A 711 47.33 -13.68 14.80
CA GLN A 711 48.41 -13.13 13.98
C GLN A 711 48.45 -11.61 14.16
N GLN A 712 49.41 -11.13 14.94
CA GLN A 712 49.72 -9.70 15.09
C GLN A 712 50.35 -9.07 13.82
N ASP A 713 50.47 -9.84 12.74
CA ASP A 713 51.15 -9.45 11.51
C ASP A 713 50.15 -8.92 10.46
N ASN A 714 50.45 -7.72 9.96
CA ASN A 714 49.54 -6.81 9.25
C ASN A 714 49.51 -7.08 7.73
N THR A 715 49.81 -8.31 7.32
CA THR A 715 50.28 -8.63 5.97
C THR A 715 49.17 -9.02 4.99
N SER A 716 48.04 -9.56 5.44
CA SER A 716 46.88 -9.88 4.57
C SER A 716 45.66 -9.03 4.91
N LYS A 717 45.52 -7.89 4.22
CA LYS A 717 44.33 -7.03 4.33
C LYS A 717 43.27 -7.51 3.34
N ASP A 718 42.30 -8.29 3.83
CA ASP A 718 41.07 -8.59 3.10
C ASP A 718 39.90 -7.74 3.63
N LEU A 719 38.76 -7.81 2.93
CA LEU A 719 37.58 -7.00 3.25
C LEU A 719 36.91 -7.43 4.56
N PHE A 720 36.99 -8.70 4.96
CA PHE A 720 36.47 -9.12 6.27
C PHE A 720 37.22 -8.37 7.37
N ILE A 721 38.55 -8.39 7.32
CA ILE A 721 39.41 -7.70 8.29
C ILE A 721 39.23 -6.19 8.23
N SER A 722 39.13 -5.62 7.03
CA SER A 722 38.92 -4.18 6.85
C SER A 722 37.62 -3.72 7.49
N LEU A 723 36.52 -4.47 7.36
CA LEU A 723 35.22 -4.13 7.97
C LEU A 723 35.20 -4.40 9.48
N LEU A 724 35.86 -5.46 9.95
CA LEU A 724 36.04 -5.73 11.39
C LEU A 724 36.81 -4.61 12.11
N SER A 725 37.75 -3.98 11.41
CA SER A 725 38.61 -2.92 11.96
C SER A 725 37.96 -1.54 11.98
N VAL A 726 36.77 -1.38 11.36
CA VAL A 726 36.04 -0.11 11.35
C VAL A 726 35.51 0.20 12.76
N ARG A 727 35.82 1.40 13.26
CA ARG A 727 35.27 1.96 14.51
C ARG A 727 34.44 3.19 14.19
N ASP A 728 33.45 3.49 15.02
CA ASP A 728 32.71 4.76 14.94
C ASP A 728 33.51 5.89 15.58
N ASP A 729 33.43 7.09 15.03
CA ASP A 729 34.19 8.26 15.52
C ASP A 729 33.75 8.67 16.95
N ASP A 730 32.49 8.40 17.33
CA ASP A 730 31.89 8.79 18.62
C ASP A 730 31.58 7.61 19.57
N SER A 731 31.73 6.36 19.12
CA SER A 731 31.49 5.18 19.96
C SER A 731 32.40 4.02 19.58
N SER A 732 32.87 3.27 20.57
CA SER A 732 33.65 2.04 20.38
C SER A 732 32.86 0.90 19.71
N ALA A 733 31.64 1.14 19.23
CA ALA A 733 30.77 0.13 18.65
C ALA A 733 31.31 -0.35 17.30
N MET A 734 31.70 -1.63 17.27
CA MET A 734 32.10 -2.33 16.04
C MET A 734 30.90 -2.53 15.12
N MET A 735 31.16 -2.68 13.81
CA MET A 735 30.13 -3.06 12.85
C MET A 735 29.46 -4.38 13.25
N SER A 736 28.13 -4.44 13.18
CA SER A 736 27.39 -5.68 13.42
C SER A 736 27.74 -6.76 12.38
N GLU A 737 27.68 -8.04 12.78
CA GLU A 737 27.93 -9.15 11.84
C GLU A 737 26.95 -9.12 10.65
N GLU A 738 25.68 -8.76 10.88
CA GLU A 738 24.70 -8.59 9.81
C GLU A 738 25.17 -7.56 8.77
N GLU A 739 25.65 -6.39 9.21
CA GLU A 739 26.15 -5.33 8.33
C GLU A 739 27.41 -5.76 7.59
N ILE A 740 28.31 -6.49 8.25
CA ILE A 740 29.53 -7.02 7.61
C ILE A 740 29.15 -8.02 6.50
N ILE A 741 28.30 -9.00 6.81
CA ILE A 741 27.85 -10.02 5.84
C ILE A 741 27.07 -9.40 4.69
N ASP A 742 26.17 -8.46 4.95
CA ASP A 742 25.43 -7.74 3.90
C ASP A 742 26.37 -6.98 2.95
N ASN A 743 27.43 -6.37 3.49
CA ASN A 743 28.45 -5.70 2.66
C ASN A 743 29.34 -6.68 1.88
N ILE A 744 29.71 -7.82 2.46
CA ILE A 744 30.44 -8.88 1.75
C ILE A 744 29.62 -9.41 0.58
N ILE A 745 28.34 -9.73 0.81
CA ILE A 745 27.43 -10.23 -0.22
C ILE A 745 27.35 -9.24 -1.38
N ILE A 746 27.12 -7.96 -1.12
CA ILE A 746 26.95 -6.99 -2.21
C ILE A 746 28.26 -6.77 -2.99
N VAL A 747 29.42 -6.81 -2.33
CA VAL A 747 30.71 -6.63 -2.99
C VAL A 747 31.05 -7.84 -3.86
N MET A 748 30.79 -9.06 -3.38
CA MET A 748 30.93 -10.28 -4.19
C MET A 748 30.04 -10.23 -5.43
N VAL A 749 28.77 -9.83 -5.27
CA VAL A 749 27.83 -9.66 -6.39
C VAL A 749 28.33 -8.61 -7.39
N ALA A 750 28.83 -7.48 -6.89
CA ALA A 750 29.33 -6.39 -7.73
C ALA A 750 30.56 -6.81 -8.55
N GLY A 751 31.56 -7.44 -7.92
CA GLY A 751 32.78 -7.90 -8.59
C GLY A 751 32.55 -9.10 -9.53
N TYR A 752 31.52 -9.91 -9.27
CA TYR A 752 31.19 -11.07 -10.10
C TYR A 752 30.60 -10.70 -11.47
N ASP A 753 29.48 -9.95 -11.49
CA ASP A 753 28.66 -9.84 -12.71
C ASP A 753 29.02 -8.63 -13.58
N THR A 754 29.55 -7.54 -12.98
CA THR A 754 29.77 -6.29 -13.74
C THR A 754 30.98 -6.37 -14.67
N THR A 755 32.15 -6.77 -14.17
CA THR A 755 33.36 -6.95 -14.98
C THR A 755 33.17 -8.06 -16.02
N SER A 756 32.45 -9.14 -15.67
CA SER A 756 32.24 -10.26 -16.60
C SER A 756 31.40 -9.86 -17.81
N VAL A 757 30.40 -8.99 -17.64
CA VAL A 757 29.64 -8.40 -18.74
C VAL A 757 30.55 -7.58 -19.64
N LEU A 758 31.36 -6.66 -19.09
CA LEU A 758 32.29 -5.84 -19.87
C LEU A 758 33.23 -6.71 -20.71
N LEU A 759 33.91 -7.66 -20.08
CA LEU A 759 34.85 -8.56 -20.74
C LEU A 759 34.19 -9.39 -21.85
N THR A 760 32.97 -9.90 -21.60
CA THR A 760 32.22 -10.67 -22.62
C THR A 760 31.91 -9.80 -23.84
N PHE A 761 31.46 -8.55 -23.64
CA PHE A 761 31.21 -7.63 -24.75
C PHE A 761 32.49 -7.20 -25.47
N LEU A 762 33.62 -7.07 -24.77
CA LEU A 762 34.92 -6.82 -25.40
C LEU A 762 35.35 -7.98 -26.30
N VAL A 763 35.21 -9.23 -25.84
CA VAL A 763 35.50 -10.42 -26.68
C VAL A 763 34.63 -10.42 -27.95
N ARG A 764 33.33 -10.08 -27.83
CA ARG A 764 32.43 -9.94 -28.99
C ARG A 764 32.85 -8.81 -29.92
N LEU A 765 33.18 -7.63 -29.39
CA LEU A 765 33.62 -6.47 -30.17
C LEU A 765 34.87 -6.80 -30.98
N LEU A 766 35.87 -7.36 -30.31
CA LEU A 766 37.16 -7.71 -30.90
C LEU A 766 37.04 -8.77 -32.01
N ALA A 767 36.06 -9.66 -31.92
CA ALA A 767 35.78 -10.63 -32.98
C ALA A 767 35.06 -10.04 -34.20
N ASN A 768 34.42 -8.88 -34.05
CA ASN A 768 33.61 -8.24 -35.11
C ASN A 768 34.23 -6.95 -35.66
N ASN A 769 35.34 -6.47 -35.09
CA ASN A 769 35.98 -5.22 -35.50
C ASN A 769 37.50 -5.38 -35.57
N ASP A 770 37.98 -5.75 -36.75
CA ASP A 770 39.41 -6.00 -37.02
C ASP A 770 40.28 -4.76 -36.76
N ALA A 771 39.80 -3.56 -37.06
CA ALA A 771 40.56 -2.33 -36.85
C ALA A 771 40.84 -2.08 -35.35
N ILE A 772 39.81 -2.28 -34.50
CA ILE A 772 39.98 -2.18 -33.05
C ILE A 772 40.85 -3.31 -32.53
N TYR A 773 40.66 -4.54 -33.01
CA TYR A 773 41.48 -5.69 -32.66
C TYR A 773 42.96 -5.43 -32.97
N CYS A 774 43.31 -5.05 -34.19
CA CYS A 774 44.69 -4.76 -34.59
C CYS A 774 45.34 -3.66 -33.75
N ASN A 775 44.61 -2.60 -33.40
CA ASN A 775 45.13 -1.54 -32.55
C ASN A 775 45.39 -2.01 -31.12
N ILE A 776 44.47 -2.81 -30.54
CA ILE A 776 44.68 -3.43 -29.22
C ILE A 776 45.84 -4.42 -29.30
N SER A 777 45.87 -5.33 -30.26
CA SER A 777 46.96 -6.30 -30.43
C SER A 777 48.32 -5.62 -30.50
N ARG A 778 48.46 -4.54 -31.28
CA ARG A 778 49.70 -3.76 -31.35
C ARG A 778 50.10 -3.18 -29.99
N GLU A 779 49.17 -2.54 -29.28
CA GLU A 779 49.41 -1.99 -27.93
C GLU A 779 49.86 -3.11 -26.95
N GLN A 780 49.25 -4.30 -27.03
CA GLN A 780 49.58 -5.42 -26.15
C GLN A 780 50.90 -6.11 -26.52
N GLU A 781 51.21 -6.23 -27.82
CA GLU A 781 52.47 -6.79 -28.31
C GLU A 781 53.69 -5.94 -27.92
N GLU A 782 53.56 -4.61 -27.91
CA GLU A 782 54.62 -3.71 -27.44
C GLU A 782 54.96 -3.98 -25.96
N ILE A 783 53.95 -4.26 -25.13
CA ILE A 783 54.14 -4.64 -23.73
C ILE A 783 54.79 -6.02 -23.63
N SER A 784 54.28 -7.02 -24.36
CA SER A 784 54.85 -8.38 -24.35
C SER A 784 56.32 -8.41 -24.78
N LYS A 785 56.72 -7.59 -25.76
CA LYS A 785 58.13 -7.49 -26.20
C LYS A 785 59.05 -6.86 -25.17
N SER A 786 58.51 -6.06 -24.25
CA SER A 786 59.27 -5.41 -23.18
C SER A 786 59.53 -6.31 -21.96
N LYS A 787 58.96 -7.52 -21.95
CA LYS A 787 59.01 -8.45 -20.81
C LYS A 787 59.70 -9.76 -21.14
N ALA A 788 60.32 -10.39 -20.14
CA ALA A 788 60.89 -11.71 -20.30
C ALA A 788 59.77 -12.79 -20.42
N PRO A 789 60.03 -13.93 -21.08
CA PRO A 789 59.08 -15.04 -21.10
C PRO A 789 58.71 -15.49 -19.68
N GLY A 790 57.41 -15.54 -19.39
CA GLY A 790 56.89 -15.96 -18.08
C GLY A 790 56.88 -14.87 -17.01
N GLU A 791 57.28 -13.63 -17.33
CA GLU A 791 57.21 -12.51 -16.39
C GLU A 791 55.76 -12.02 -16.21
N ASP A 792 55.33 -11.80 -14.97
CA ASP A 792 54.01 -11.29 -14.63
C ASP A 792 53.84 -9.82 -15.01
N LEU A 793 52.60 -9.42 -15.33
CA LEU A 793 52.26 -8.03 -15.58
C LEU A 793 52.45 -7.18 -14.32
N THR A 794 52.93 -5.96 -14.53
CA THR A 794 53.08 -4.95 -13.48
C THR A 794 52.02 -3.86 -13.60
N TRP A 795 51.82 -3.08 -12.53
CA TRP A 795 50.96 -1.90 -12.59
C TRP A 795 51.41 -0.90 -13.67
N GLU A 796 52.72 -0.70 -13.81
CA GLU A 796 53.31 0.13 -14.86
C GLU A 796 52.90 -0.32 -16.26
N ASP A 797 52.83 -1.64 -16.51
CA ASP A 797 52.39 -2.18 -17.80
C ASP A 797 50.93 -1.82 -18.08
N LEU A 798 50.05 -1.91 -17.07
CA LEU A 798 48.64 -1.53 -17.21
C LEU A 798 48.46 -0.04 -17.54
N THR A 799 49.33 0.84 -17.01
CA THR A 799 49.26 2.29 -17.32
C THR A 799 49.58 2.62 -18.78
N LYS A 800 50.24 1.70 -19.51
CA LYS A 800 50.55 1.84 -20.94
C LYS A 800 49.35 1.50 -21.83
N MET A 801 48.39 0.70 -21.34
CA MET A 801 47.23 0.18 -22.10
C MET A 801 46.09 1.22 -22.29
N LYS A 802 46.45 2.43 -22.75
CA LYS A 802 45.54 3.59 -22.81
C LYS A 802 44.45 3.41 -23.87
N TYR A 803 44.76 2.85 -25.03
CA TYR A 803 43.78 2.59 -26.07
C TYR A 803 42.81 1.49 -25.65
N THR A 804 43.31 0.38 -25.08
CA THR A 804 42.47 -0.70 -24.55
C THR A 804 41.47 -0.19 -23.52
N TRP A 805 41.89 0.67 -22.58
CA TRP A 805 40.96 1.24 -21.60
C TRP A 805 39.91 2.17 -22.22
N ARG A 806 40.27 2.98 -23.23
CA ARG A 806 39.29 3.82 -23.97
C ARG A 806 38.23 2.98 -24.68
N VAL A 807 38.65 1.86 -25.29
CA VAL A 807 37.73 0.89 -25.91
C VAL A 807 36.80 0.28 -24.86
N ALA A 808 37.33 -0.14 -23.71
CA ALA A 808 36.53 -0.65 -22.60
C ALA A 808 35.53 0.38 -22.06
N PHE A 809 35.94 1.65 -21.97
CA PHE A 809 35.09 2.71 -21.45
C PHE A 809 33.97 3.10 -22.44
N GLU A 810 34.23 3.08 -23.75
CA GLU A 810 33.19 3.22 -24.78
C GLU A 810 32.22 2.03 -24.78
N MET A 811 32.72 0.82 -24.51
CA MET A 811 31.84 -0.35 -24.31
C MET A 811 30.92 -0.16 -23.10
N LEU A 812 31.43 0.38 -22.00
CA LEU A 812 30.62 0.68 -20.81
C LEU A 812 29.59 1.81 -21.06
N ARG A 813 29.83 2.72 -22.00
CA ARG A 813 28.83 3.72 -22.42
C ARG A 813 27.72 3.07 -23.24
N ILE A 814 28.06 2.22 -24.20
CA ILE A 814 27.07 1.61 -25.12
C ILE A 814 26.30 0.48 -24.44
N ASN A 815 26.99 -0.40 -23.71
CA ASN A 815 26.42 -1.55 -23.03
C ASN A 815 26.80 -1.58 -21.54
N PRO A 816 26.34 -0.60 -20.72
CA PRO A 816 26.60 -0.63 -19.30
C PRO A 816 25.97 -1.89 -18.66
N PRO A 817 26.65 -2.55 -17.70
CA PRO A 817 26.06 -3.66 -16.95
C PRO A 817 24.81 -3.22 -16.19
N VAL A 818 24.87 -2.06 -15.53
CA VAL A 818 23.76 -1.49 -14.75
C VAL A 818 23.11 -0.34 -15.52
N ILE A 819 21.88 -0.56 -15.98
CA ILE A 819 21.13 0.39 -16.82
C ILE A 819 20.09 1.22 -16.05
N LEU A 820 19.61 0.72 -14.90
CA LEU A 820 18.57 1.32 -14.07
C LEU A 820 19.02 1.40 -12.62
N THR A 821 18.77 2.53 -11.98
CA THR A 821 19.05 2.76 -10.55
C THR A 821 17.82 3.32 -9.85
N PHE A 822 17.60 2.89 -8.62
CA PHE A 822 16.43 3.26 -7.82
C PHE A 822 16.80 4.09 -6.60
N ARG A 823 15.94 5.04 -6.25
CA ARG A 823 15.90 5.78 -4.99
C ARG A 823 14.48 5.81 -4.44
N ARG A 824 14.31 6.27 -3.21
CA ARG A 824 12.99 6.54 -2.63
C ARG A 824 12.92 7.97 -2.11
N ALA A 825 11.83 8.66 -2.38
CA ALA A 825 11.54 9.97 -1.83
C ALA A 825 11.25 9.84 -0.33
N ALA A 826 12.01 10.53 0.51
CA ALA A 826 11.80 10.57 1.96
C ALA A 826 10.80 11.65 2.39
N GLN A 827 10.57 12.64 1.52
CA GLN A 827 9.57 13.69 1.62
C GLN A 827 8.94 13.97 0.25
N ASP A 828 7.94 14.85 0.19
CA ASP A 828 7.42 15.34 -1.09
C ASP A 828 8.48 16.21 -1.77
N ILE A 829 8.70 16.02 -3.06
CA ILE A 829 9.75 16.69 -3.84
C ILE A 829 9.11 17.37 -5.04
N GLU A 830 9.33 18.67 -5.19
CA GLU A 830 9.01 19.39 -6.43
C GLU A 830 10.15 19.20 -7.43
N TYR A 831 9.84 18.62 -8.59
CA TYR A 831 10.80 18.41 -9.66
C TYR A 831 10.12 18.56 -11.02
N GLY A 832 10.65 19.44 -11.87
CA GLY A 832 10.14 19.66 -13.23
C GLY A 832 8.66 20.07 -13.30
N GLY A 833 8.17 20.82 -12.31
CA GLY A 833 6.76 21.27 -12.23
C GLY A 833 5.78 20.21 -11.73
N TYR A 834 6.27 19.04 -11.30
CA TYR A 834 5.46 17.98 -10.71
C TYR A 834 5.89 17.69 -9.26
N VAL A 835 5.00 17.04 -8.51
CA VAL A 835 5.28 16.56 -7.15
C VAL A 835 5.56 15.06 -7.16
N ILE A 836 6.76 14.67 -6.76
CA ILE A 836 7.11 13.29 -6.42
C ILE A 836 6.79 13.09 -4.94
N ARG A 837 5.75 12.29 -4.66
CA ARG A 837 5.26 12.11 -3.28
C ARG A 837 6.22 11.31 -2.41
N LYS A 838 6.23 11.58 -1.11
CA LYS A 838 6.90 10.81 -0.08
C LYS A 838 6.60 9.32 -0.22
N GLY A 839 7.63 8.50 -0.12
CA GLY A 839 7.58 7.05 -0.25
C GLY A 839 7.58 6.54 -1.69
N TRP A 840 7.41 7.41 -2.69
CA TRP A 840 7.51 7.00 -4.10
C TRP A 840 8.95 6.68 -4.47
N GLN A 841 9.09 5.73 -5.37
CA GLN A 841 10.37 5.35 -5.95
C GLN A 841 10.73 6.30 -7.10
N VAL A 842 12.01 6.60 -7.24
CA VAL A 842 12.57 7.29 -8.40
C VAL A 842 13.45 6.32 -9.14
N MET A 843 13.13 6.04 -10.40
CA MET A 843 13.91 5.20 -11.31
C MET A 843 14.64 6.09 -12.30
N LEU A 844 15.96 5.97 -12.35
CA LEU A 844 16.83 6.71 -13.24
C LEU A 844 17.44 5.76 -14.27
N SER A 845 17.44 6.15 -15.55
CA SER A 845 18.08 5.40 -16.64
C SER A 845 19.40 6.01 -17.07
N ALA A 846 20.49 5.28 -16.82
CA ALA A 846 21.82 5.63 -17.34
C ALA A 846 21.88 5.43 -18.86
N ALA A 847 21.31 4.32 -19.36
CA ALA A 847 21.30 3.98 -20.78
C ALA A 847 20.67 5.07 -21.65
N MET A 848 19.54 5.64 -21.22
CA MET A 848 18.89 6.75 -21.93
C MET A 848 19.77 8.01 -21.98
N THR A 849 20.57 8.27 -20.93
CA THR A 849 21.51 9.41 -20.94
C THR A 849 22.70 9.13 -21.85
N HIS A 850 23.22 7.90 -21.84
CA HIS A 850 24.35 7.48 -22.69
C HIS A 850 24.00 7.49 -24.18
N MET A 851 22.72 7.32 -24.51
CA MET A 851 22.19 7.32 -25.88
C MET A 851 21.62 8.69 -26.32
N ASP A 852 21.78 9.74 -25.53
CA ASP A 852 21.31 11.09 -25.87
C ASP A 852 22.23 11.75 -26.91
N GLY A 853 21.71 12.00 -28.11
CA GLY A 853 22.44 12.61 -29.22
C GLY A 853 22.90 14.05 -29.00
N SER A 854 22.29 14.77 -28.04
CA SER A 854 22.74 16.11 -27.63
C SER A 854 23.98 16.08 -26.72
N ILE A 855 24.26 14.91 -26.13
CA ILE A 855 25.40 14.68 -25.24
C ILE A 855 26.52 13.96 -25.98
N PHE A 856 26.20 12.86 -26.65
CA PHE A 856 27.13 12.05 -27.41
C PHE A 856 26.72 12.07 -28.89
N GLN A 857 27.47 12.76 -29.74
CA GLN A 857 27.19 12.82 -31.17
C GLN A 857 27.24 11.43 -31.80
N ASN A 858 26.21 11.06 -32.59
CA ASN A 858 26.05 9.71 -33.14
C ASN A 858 26.18 8.62 -32.05
N PRO A 859 25.30 8.60 -31.04
CA PRO A 859 25.50 7.85 -29.81
C PRO A 859 25.52 6.32 -30.01
N THR A 860 24.97 5.83 -31.11
CA THR A 860 24.97 4.40 -31.48
C THR A 860 26.27 3.94 -32.14
N VAL A 861 27.10 4.87 -32.62
CA VAL A 861 28.40 4.56 -33.24
C VAL A 861 29.43 4.32 -32.14
N PHE A 862 30.07 3.15 -32.19
CA PHE A 862 31.16 2.77 -31.30
C PHE A 862 32.42 3.55 -31.65
N ASP A 863 32.77 4.54 -30.83
CA ASP A 863 33.91 5.43 -31.08
C ASP A 863 34.76 5.66 -29.81
N PRO A 864 35.88 4.94 -29.66
CA PRO A 864 36.83 5.14 -28.56
C PRO A 864 37.50 6.52 -28.53
N ALA A 865 37.51 7.27 -29.65
CA ALA A 865 38.14 8.59 -29.71
C ALA A 865 37.41 9.64 -28.86
N ARG A 866 36.16 9.37 -28.46
CA ARG A 866 35.42 10.19 -27.48
C ARG A 866 36.16 10.37 -26.16
N PHE A 867 37.05 9.44 -25.82
CA PHE A 867 37.80 9.43 -24.56
C PHE A 867 39.29 9.68 -24.75
N GLU A 868 39.72 10.26 -25.88
CA GLU A 868 41.10 10.75 -26.00
C GLU A 868 41.36 11.93 -25.05
N LYS A 869 42.61 12.07 -24.61
CA LYS A 869 43.02 13.16 -23.70
C LYS A 869 42.76 14.56 -24.28
N ASN A 870 42.80 14.69 -25.61
CA ASN A 870 42.63 15.96 -26.32
C ASN A 870 41.17 16.24 -26.70
N THR A 871 40.26 15.32 -26.41
CA THR A 871 38.82 15.48 -26.64
C THR A 871 38.19 16.14 -25.40
N PRO A 872 37.28 17.12 -25.57
CA PRO A 872 36.55 17.68 -24.44
C PRO A 872 35.83 16.58 -23.65
N SER A 873 36.02 16.57 -22.33
CA SER A 873 35.35 15.61 -21.44
C SER A 873 33.82 15.75 -21.57
N PRO A 874 33.06 14.64 -21.52
CA PRO A 874 31.60 14.70 -21.49
C PRO A 874 31.09 15.57 -20.33
N PRO A 875 29.92 16.22 -20.46
CA PRO A 875 29.33 17.04 -19.40
C PRO A 875 29.22 16.27 -18.07
N THR A 876 29.33 16.96 -16.94
CA THR A 876 29.18 16.30 -15.63
C THR A 876 27.83 15.59 -15.52
N PHE A 877 27.81 14.39 -14.91
CA PHE A 877 26.62 13.54 -14.79
C PHE A 877 26.04 13.02 -16.12
N SER A 878 26.81 13.05 -17.22
CA SER A 878 26.41 12.43 -18.49
C SER A 878 26.85 10.97 -18.63
N LEU A 879 28.03 10.64 -18.12
CA LEU A 879 28.60 9.29 -18.20
C LEU A 879 28.52 8.57 -16.86
N LEU A 880 27.46 7.79 -16.70
CA LEU A 880 27.13 7.05 -15.47
C LEU A 880 27.57 5.57 -15.43
N ALA A 881 28.55 5.14 -16.22
CA ALA A 881 29.02 3.74 -16.23
C ALA A 881 29.41 3.22 -14.83
N PHE A 882 30.00 4.10 -14.02
CA PHE A 882 30.39 3.83 -12.63
C PHE A 882 29.58 4.66 -11.62
N GLY A 883 28.41 5.18 -12.02
CA GLY A 883 27.65 6.17 -11.25
C GLY A 883 28.36 7.52 -11.15
N ALA A 884 27.97 8.35 -10.17
CA ALA A 884 28.54 9.69 -9.98
C ALA A 884 28.50 10.15 -8.51
N GLY A 885 29.20 11.25 -8.22
CA GLY A 885 29.17 11.92 -6.92
C GLY A 885 29.65 11.04 -5.76
N PRO A 886 29.11 11.22 -4.53
CA PRO A 886 29.47 10.43 -3.36
C PRO A 886 29.22 8.92 -3.52
N ARG A 887 28.42 8.52 -4.52
CA ARG A 887 28.06 7.12 -4.83
C ARG A 887 28.80 6.56 -6.05
N MET A 888 29.81 7.26 -6.56
CA MET A 888 30.70 6.71 -7.59
C MET A 888 31.30 5.39 -7.11
N CYS A 889 31.31 4.39 -8.01
CA CYS A 889 31.73 3.02 -7.75
C CYS A 889 33.13 2.97 -7.14
N PRO A 890 33.31 2.36 -5.96
CA PRO A 890 34.65 2.22 -5.37
C PRO A 890 35.54 1.21 -6.13
N GLY A 891 34.95 0.30 -6.89
CA GLY A 891 35.66 -0.76 -7.62
C GLY A 891 36.14 -0.40 -9.03
N MET A 892 36.10 0.88 -9.43
CA MET A 892 36.44 1.29 -10.80
C MET A 892 37.88 0.90 -11.19
N GLU A 893 38.86 1.16 -10.32
CA GLU A 893 40.26 0.82 -10.60
C GLU A 893 40.51 -0.69 -10.59
N LEU A 894 39.79 -1.45 -9.75
CA LEU A 894 39.84 -2.92 -9.75
C LEU A 894 39.29 -3.48 -11.07
N ALA A 895 38.10 -3.02 -11.49
CA ALA A 895 37.48 -3.45 -12.75
C ALA A 895 38.37 -3.12 -13.96
N LYS A 896 39.04 -1.96 -13.93
CA LYS A 896 40.04 -1.57 -14.93
C LYS A 896 41.22 -2.53 -14.95
N MET A 897 41.82 -2.81 -13.79
CA MET A 897 42.94 -3.74 -13.66
C MET A 897 42.57 -5.14 -14.20
N GLU A 898 41.47 -5.73 -13.73
CA GLU A 898 40.97 -7.03 -14.18
C GLU A 898 40.75 -7.06 -15.70
N THR A 899 40.15 -6.00 -16.25
CA THR A 899 39.87 -5.89 -17.68
C THR A 899 41.16 -5.87 -18.50
N LEU A 900 42.13 -5.03 -18.10
CA LEU A 900 43.37 -4.85 -18.84
C LEU A 900 44.24 -6.11 -18.81
N VAL A 901 44.39 -6.75 -17.65
CA VAL A 901 45.13 -8.02 -17.51
C VAL A 901 44.50 -9.11 -18.38
N MET A 902 43.17 -9.28 -18.30
CA MET A 902 42.48 -10.31 -19.08
C MET A 902 42.59 -10.08 -20.58
N ILE A 903 42.38 -8.84 -21.07
CA ILE A 903 42.48 -8.54 -22.50
C ILE A 903 43.92 -8.72 -23.00
N HIS A 904 44.93 -8.32 -22.22
CA HIS A 904 46.33 -8.59 -22.55
C HIS A 904 46.57 -10.09 -22.78
N ARG A 905 46.18 -10.92 -21.80
CA ARG A 905 46.42 -12.37 -21.87
C ARG A 905 45.61 -13.05 -22.97
N LEU A 906 44.37 -12.62 -23.22
CA LEU A 906 43.57 -13.15 -24.34
C LEU A 906 44.21 -12.84 -25.70
N VAL A 907 44.48 -11.56 -25.98
CA VAL A 907 44.93 -11.10 -27.31
C VAL A 907 46.35 -11.59 -27.64
N THR A 908 47.18 -11.87 -26.63
CA THR A 908 48.56 -12.34 -26.83
C THR A 908 48.71 -13.86 -26.85
N GLN A 909 47.62 -14.61 -26.58
CA GLN A 909 47.63 -16.08 -26.55
C GLN A 909 46.66 -16.69 -27.57
N PHE A 910 45.55 -16.03 -27.89
CA PHE A 910 44.50 -16.60 -28.74
C PHE A 910 44.06 -15.62 -29.82
N LYS A 911 43.76 -16.17 -31.00
CA LYS A 911 42.81 -15.57 -31.96
C LYS A 911 41.48 -16.27 -31.80
N TRP A 912 40.39 -15.55 -32.04
CA TRP A 912 39.06 -16.12 -31.96
C TRP A 912 38.11 -15.55 -33.00
N GLU A 913 37.10 -16.33 -33.33
CA GLU A 913 35.98 -15.94 -34.18
C GLU A 913 34.66 -16.34 -33.51
N LEU A 914 33.62 -15.53 -33.71
CA LEU A 914 32.28 -15.86 -33.22
C LEU A 914 31.70 -17.01 -34.06
N VAL A 915 31.23 -18.06 -33.40
CA VAL A 915 30.46 -19.11 -34.09
C VAL A 915 29.13 -18.54 -34.61
N LYS A 916 28.56 -17.56 -33.89
CA LYS A 916 27.40 -16.76 -34.33
C LYS A 916 27.68 -15.26 -34.15
N LYS A 917 27.86 -14.53 -35.26
CA LYS A 917 28.20 -13.09 -35.25
C LYS A 917 27.14 -12.20 -34.56
N ASP A 918 25.87 -12.49 -34.82
CA ASP A 918 24.71 -11.71 -34.34
C ASP A 918 23.98 -12.40 -33.19
N GLU A 919 24.72 -12.95 -32.22
CA GLU A 919 24.10 -13.52 -31.03
C GLU A 919 23.36 -12.44 -30.21
N SER A 920 22.09 -12.70 -29.91
CA SER A 920 21.27 -11.88 -29.02
C SER A 920 21.63 -12.11 -27.56
N PHE A 921 21.32 -11.12 -26.73
CA PHE A 921 21.40 -11.24 -25.28
C PHE A 921 20.14 -10.66 -24.63
N LYS A 922 19.90 -11.05 -23.38
CA LYS A 922 18.78 -10.60 -22.54
C LYS A 922 19.31 -9.99 -21.25
N ARG A 923 18.60 -9.04 -20.65
CA ARG A 923 18.99 -8.42 -19.37
C ARG A 923 18.18 -8.99 -18.20
N ILE A 924 18.76 -9.91 -17.42
CA ILE A 924 18.09 -10.54 -16.26
C ILE A 924 19.07 -10.83 -15.10
N PRO A 925 19.28 -9.91 -14.16
CA PRO A 925 19.18 -8.45 -14.34
C PRO A 925 20.29 -7.91 -15.26
N MET A 926 21.41 -8.64 -15.39
CA MET A 926 22.55 -8.27 -16.21
C MET A 926 22.46 -8.91 -17.62
N PRO A 927 23.17 -8.36 -18.62
CA PRO A 927 23.27 -8.96 -19.95
C PRO A 927 23.72 -10.43 -19.92
N LYS A 928 22.94 -11.31 -20.55
CA LYS A 928 23.19 -12.75 -20.68
C LYS A 928 23.01 -13.16 -22.13
N PHE A 929 24.07 -13.67 -22.75
CA PHE A 929 24.07 -14.16 -24.12
C PHE A 929 23.34 -15.51 -24.19
N ASP A 930 22.53 -15.73 -25.23
CA ASP A 930 21.63 -16.89 -25.29
C ASP A 930 22.36 -18.24 -25.34
N GLN A 931 23.53 -18.29 -25.99
CA GLN A 931 24.42 -19.44 -26.06
C GLN A 931 25.71 -19.24 -25.23
N GLY A 932 25.77 -18.17 -24.43
CA GLY A 932 26.93 -17.83 -23.62
C GLY A 932 28.12 -17.29 -24.40
N LEU A 933 27.89 -16.70 -25.59
CA LEU A 933 28.91 -16.20 -26.51
C LEU A 933 29.90 -17.29 -26.91
N LEU A 934 29.48 -18.17 -27.82
CA LEU A 934 30.32 -19.27 -28.30
C LEU A 934 31.35 -18.76 -29.31
N VAL A 935 32.62 -18.99 -29.02
CA VAL A 935 33.74 -18.63 -29.91
C VAL A 935 34.55 -19.85 -30.28
N ARG A 936 35.05 -19.88 -31.51
CA ARG A 936 36.13 -20.78 -31.93
C ARG A 936 37.45 -20.09 -31.65
N ILE A 937 38.37 -20.80 -31.01
CA ILE A 937 39.68 -20.26 -30.61
C ILE A 937 40.80 -20.99 -31.33
N SER A 938 41.88 -20.26 -31.59
CA SER A 938 43.13 -20.80 -32.13
C SER A 938 44.30 -20.17 -31.38
N PRO A 939 45.28 -20.96 -30.90
CA PRO A 939 46.44 -20.40 -30.22
C PRO A 939 47.30 -19.58 -31.18
N ILE A 940 47.83 -18.45 -30.71
CA ILE A 940 48.82 -17.67 -31.44
C ILE A 940 50.15 -18.42 -31.34
N LYS A 941 50.63 -18.97 -32.46
CA LYS A 941 51.98 -19.53 -32.54
C LYS A 941 52.97 -18.41 -32.27
N ARG A 942 53.65 -18.45 -31.13
CA ARG A 942 54.87 -17.67 -30.94
C ARG A 942 55.97 -18.43 -31.69
N ASP A 943 56.64 -17.76 -32.63
CA ASP A 943 57.91 -18.25 -33.15
C ASP A 943 58.89 -18.25 -31.98
N ILE A 944 58.94 -19.36 -31.25
CA ILE A 944 60.00 -19.63 -30.30
C ILE A 944 61.22 -19.92 -31.16
N GLY A 945 61.96 -18.87 -31.51
CA GLY A 945 63.31 -19.01 -31.97
C GLY A 945 64.07 -19.79 -30.90
N VAL A 946 64.34 -21.06 -31.19
CA VAL A 946 65.30 -21.85 -30.44
C VAL A 946 66.63 -21.11 -30.55
N VAL A 947 67.07 -20.52 -29.44
CA VAL A 947 68.44 -20.04 -29.25
C VAL A 947 69.11 -20.96 -28.26
#